data_AF-A0A352EXJ7-F1
#
_entry.id   AF-A0A352EXJ7-F1
#
_cell.length_a   1.000
_cell.length_b   1.000
_cell.length_c   1.000
_cell.angle_alpha   90.00
_cell.angle_beta   90.00
_cell.angle_gamma   90.00
#
_symmetry.space_group_name_H-M   'P 1'
#
loop_
_entity.id
_entity.type
_entity.pdbx_description
1 polymer ?
#
loop_
_entity_poly.entity_id
_entity_poly.type
_entity_poly.pdbx_seq_one_letter_code
_entity_poly.pdbx_strand_id
1 'polypeptide(L)'
;MLTPLSKALGCQKFQPLSFAKPSLQETPMTLAPRICSALLTILVLAIVSSSQLAAQTPAAPPVTNQTPADSRQLQQLEPLKTLPANGKRWALVVGVDKYTDPQISPLRGAANDARVLADTLVRYAGFPSDQVILLATDQPTERQPTRVNLLRRLSNLAAAVPKDGLLLLSFSGHGMERGGQAFLLPSDAQISDQISFLEDTAINVSRMRELIRGTGVAQVMVLLDACRNDPGGRADAPNNMTQAYVNGFNFDVRNREVQAFATIYATGVGQRAYEYTEKKQGYFTWAIVEALKGGGANPNGEVTLSELVKYVQDTVPKRIAIDLGSGKQQRPFATIEGYKAEELVLSAPGARASSEAASVPSGNFVDPTAIELSFWDAIKNSSSPDDFKAYLDKYPEGQFASLAKLRAQPSRGASPANDSSSFDMSYWNAIKDSKNPTDFKAYQTKFPNGFFADLAASRLSALENEEREREKARLVAETLNVEDSTWMGSVFSGKPEEKRDVKIEFLKGGVFNATYQMLTTVPGILINSYKWETIKLSGTWRQTNDLVSVQLSQPTGEGVKLTVGETKMQGASEQGNYKFSVQKILKKALSTNGQNPGACDFHGFKVVIRYRKKDKIDRAAEATKLAERLKGLGAEVEVEQRNWKDAGTSLNYFNDQAEIAKAMTECLKEVMPLRAEAGGVSTDANVLVLWLQL
;
A
#
# COMPACT_ATOMS: atom_id res chain seq x y z
N MET A 1 -54.84 46.43 -25.34
CA MET A 1 -55.09 46.82 -23.93
C MET A 1 -55.62 45.60 -23.17
N LEU A 2 -55.73 45.75 -21.85
CA LEU A 2 -56.25 44.81 -20.84
C LEU A 2 -57.49 43.97 -21.26
N THR A 3 -57.42 42.66 -20.96
CA THR A 3 -58.36 41.80 -20.16
C THR A 3 -59.80 42.27 -19.80
N PRO A 4 -60.78 41.39 -19.43
CA PRO A 4 -60.70 39.93 -19.13
C PRO A 4 -61.91 39.00 -19.57
N LEU A 5 -61.80 37.71 -19.19
CA LEU A 5 -62.83 36.78 -18.66
C LEU A 5 -63.92 36.09 -19.54
N SER A 6 -63.71 34.78 -19.80
CA SER A 6 -64.66 33.64 -19.67
C SER A 6 -65.97 33.58 -20.53
N LYS A 7 -66.56 32.44 -20.93
CA LYS A 7 -66.34 30.96 -20.78
C LYS A 7 -66.36 30.32 -22.21
N ALA A 8 -66.14 29.04 -22.50
CA ALA A 8 -66.40 27.78 -21.77
C ALA A 8 -65.63 26.56 -22.35
N LEU A 9 -65.97 25.35 -21.85
CA LEU A 9 -65.55 23.98 -22.26
C LEU A 9 -64.18 23.47 -21.75
N GLY A 10 -64.13 22.15 -21.46
CA GLY A 10 -62.93 21.38 -21.06
C GLY A 10 -62.87 20.98 -19.57
N CYS A 11 -62.91 19.68 -19.25
CA CYS A 11 -63.05 19.18 -17.86
C CYS A 11 -61.81 18.47 -17.26
N GLN A 12 -61.48 18.88 -16.03
CA GLN A 12 -61.05 18.10 -14.86
C GLN A 12 -60.04 16.92 -14.94
N LYS A 13 -58.81 17.19 -14.46
CA LYS A 13 -58.24 16.81 -13.13
C LYS A 13 -57.89 15.35 -12.72
N PHE A 14 -56.74 15.27 -12.04
CA PHE A 14 -56.27 14.33 -10.99
C PHE A 14 -55.53 13.02 -11.34
N GLN A 15 -54.93 12.42 -10.28
CA GLN A 15 -53.75 11.52 -10.31
C GLN A 15 -54.12 10.03 -9.97
N PRO A 16 -53.28 9.15 -9.37
CA PRO A 16 -52.93 7.88 -10.05
C PRO A 16 -53.28 6.61 -9.25
N LEU A 17 -53.13 5.40 -9.85
CA LEU A 17 -52.49 4.22 -9.23
C LEU A 17 -52.50 2.94 -10.11
N SER A 18 -51.41 2.19 -9.95
CA SER A 18 -51.10 0.74 -10.12
C SER A 18 -52.10 -0.32 -10.66
N PHE A 19 -51.46 -1.42 -11.13
CA PHE A 19 -51.86 -2.84 -11.18
C PHE A 19 -52.45 -3.51 -12.45
N ALA A 20 -51.69 -4.54 -12.87
CA ALA A 20 -52.10 -5.89 -13.29
C ALA A 20 -52.32 -6.26 -14.79
N LYS A 21 -51.82 -7.47 -15.07
CA LYS A 21 -51.90 -8.35 -16.27
C LYS A 21 -53.34 -8.86 -16.54
N PRO A 22 -53.70 -9.43 -17.74
CA PRO A 22 -52.93 -10.52 -18.38
C PRO A 22 -52.93 -10.64 -19.93
N SER A 23 -52.31 -11.75 -20.36
CA SER A 23 -52.13 -12.42 -21.67
C SER A 23 -53.45 -12.78 -22.42
N LEU A 24 -53.50 -13.23 -23.69
CA LEU A 24 -52.78 -14.32 -24.43
C LEU A 24 -52.91 -14.20 -25.98
N GLN A 25 -52.01 -14.86 -26.76
CA GLN A 25 -52.21 -15.49 -28.11
C GLN A 25 -52.63 -14.56 -29.32
N GLU A 26 -52.46 -14.87 -30.63
CA GLU A 26 -51.77 -15.94 -31.40
C GLU A 26 -51.51 -15.58 -32.90
N THR A 27 -50.29 -15.84 -33.44
CA THR A 27 -49.93 -16.25 -34.85
C THR A 27 -50.45 -15.45 -36.10
N PRO A 28 -50.24 -15.86 -37.39
CA PRO A 28 -49.08 -16.50 -38.10
C PRO A 28 -48.62 -15.80 -39.43
N MET A 29 -47.46 -16.25 -40.01
CA MET A 29 -47.07 -16.33 -41.46
C MET A 29 -47.17 -15.08 -42.41
N THR A 30 -46.34 -14.82 -43.44
CA THR A 30 -45.18 -15.50 -44.12
C THR A 30 -44.24 -14.38 -44.70
N LEU A 31 -43.38 -14.41 -45.75
CA LEU A 31 -43.02 -15.30 -46.89
C LEU A 31 -41.53 -15.01 -47.33
N ALA A 32 -41.11 -15.40 -48.55
CA ALA A 32 -39.81 -15.17 -49.23
C ALA A 32 -40.05 -15.13 -50.78
N PRO A 33 -39.08 -15.28 -51.73
CA PRO A 33 -37.61 -15.33 -51.69
C PRO A 33 -36.87 -14.57 -52.85
N ARG A 34 -35.53 -14.68 -52.95
CA ARG A 34 -34.78 -14.85 -54.24
C ARG A 34 -33.39 -15.50 -54.02
N ILE A 35 -32.77 -16.00 -55.10
CA ILE A 35 -31.81 -17.14 -55.08
C ILE A 35 -30.63 -16.93 -56.05
N CYS A 36 -29.42 -17.41 -55.69
CA CYS A 36 -28.41 -18.01 -56.59
C CYS A 36 -27.41 -18.89 -55.81
N SER A 37 -26.79 -19.89 -56.46
CA SER A 37 -26.17 -21.05 -55.79
C SER A 37 -24.96 -21.67 -56.51
N ALA A 38 -24.01 -22.24 -55.74
CA ALA A 38 -23.20 -23.44 -56.05
C ALA A 38 -22.57 -23.93 -54.72
N LEU A 39 -22.86 -25.13 -54.16
CA LEU A 39 -22.53 -26.52 -54.59
C LEU A 39 -21.02 -26.77 -54.63
N LEU A 40 -20.45 -27.70 -53.83
CA LEU A 40 -20.80 -29.13 -53.76
C LEU A 40 -20.48 -29.79 -52.38
N THR A 41 -20.98 -31.00 -52.13
CA THR A 41 -20.81 -31.81 -50.90
C THR A 41 -20.28 -33.22 -51.18
N ILE A 42 -19.72 -33.92 -50.18
CA ILE A 42 -19.95 -35.36 -49.87
C ILE A 42 -19.36 -35.76 -48.49
N LEU A 43 -19.77 -36.93 -47.99
CA LEU A 43 -19.65 -37.49 -46.63
C LEU A 43 -18.77 -38.77 -46.62
N VAL A 44 -18.32 -39.27 -45.44
CA VAL A 44 -18.27 -40.70 -44.97
C VAL A 44 -17.21 -40.95 -43.87
N LEU A 45 -17.30 -42.10 -43.19
CA LEU A 45 -16.71 -42.49 -41.90
C LEU A 45 -15.46 -43.40 -41.97
N ALA A 46 -14.62 -43.30 -40.91
CA ALA A 46 -14.03 -44.39 -40.09
C ALA A 46 -12.97 -45.42 -40.59
N ILE A 47 -11.85 -45.45 -39.82
CA ILE A 47 -11.26 -46.63 -39.11
C ILE A 47 -10.31 -47.63 -39.85
N VAL A 48 -9.13 -47.85 -39.20
CA VAL A 48 -7.94 -48.73 -39.41
C VAL A 48 -7.73 -49.59 -40.67
N SER A 49 -6.46 -49.62 -41.14
CA SER A 49 -5.61 -50.84 -41.20
C SER A 49 -4.13 -50.53 -41.52
N SER A 50 -3.21 -51.47 -41.28
CA SER A 50 -1.74 -51.24 -41.31
C SER A 50 -0.96 -52.29 -42.12
N SER A 51 0.15 -51.87 -42.75
CA SER A 51 1.27 -52.70 -43.26
C SER A 51 2.55 -51.83 -43.19
N GLN A 52 3.74 -52.20 -42.67
CA GLN A 52 4.58 -53.41 -42.81
C GLN A 52 5.06 -53.64 -44.26
N LEU A 53 6.34 -53.93 -44.56
CA LEU A 53 7.56 -54.24 -43.78
C LEU A 53 8.78 -53.65 -44.56
N ALA A 54 10.06 -53.59 -44.16
CA ALA A 54 10.81 -54.29 -43.10
C ALA A 54 11.92 -53.40 -42.46
N ALA A 55 13.19 -53.87 -42.36
CA ALA A 55 14.21 -53.33 -41.46
C ALA A 55 15.67 -53.48 -41.93
N GLN A 56 16.57 -52.67 -41.34
CA GLN A 56 17.92 -53.10 -40.91
C GLN A 56 18.53 -52.09 -39.91
N THR A 57 19.32 -52.58 -38.95
CA THR A 57 19.95 -51.81 -37.86
C THR A 57 21.49 -51.89 -37.90
N PRO A 58 22.18 -50.85 -37.44
CA PRO A 58 23.50 -50.98 -36.79
C PRO A 58 23.39 -50.76 -35.26
N ALA A 59 24.38 -51.26 -34.52
CA ALA A 59 24.38 -51.27 -33.04
C ALA A 59 24.96 -49.99 -32.41
N ALA A 60 24.63 -49.76 -31.13
CA ALA A 60 25.16 -48.66 -30.32
C ALA A 60 26.59 -48.94 -29.78
N PRO A 61 27.43 -47.92 -29.57
CA PRO A 61 28.70 -48.06 -28.87
C PRO A 61 28.49 -48.23 -27.35
N PRO A 62 29.40 -48.91 -26.63
CA PRO A 62 29.30 -49.09 -25.19
C PRO A 62 29.65 -47.80 -24.44
N VAL A 63 28.68 -47.25 -23.70
CA VAL A 63 28.93 -46.13 -22.78
C VAL A 63 29.49 -46.68 -21.46
N THR A 64 30.77 -46.41 -21.20
CA THR A 64 31.43 -46.76 -19.94
C THR A 64 30.89 -45.95 -18.76
N ASN A 65 30.68 -46.62 -17.62
CA ASN A 65 30.28 -45.98 -16.36
C ASN A 65 31.33 -44.95 -15.88
N GLN A 66 30.99 -43.66 -15.94
CA GLN A 66 31.59 -42.62 -15.11
C GLN A 66 30.49 -41.67 -14.63
N THR A 67 30.44 -41.41 -13.33
CA THR A 67 29.34 -40.70 -12.66
C THR A 67 29.56 -39.18 -12.65
N PRO A 68 28.66 -38.36 -13.20
CA PRO A 68 28.56 -36.94 -12.89
C PRO A 68 27.68 -36.76 -11.65
N ALA A 69 28.25 -36.26 -10.55
CA ALA A 69 27.49 -35.94 -9.34
C ALA A 69 27.08 -34.46 -9.32
N ASP A 70 25.79 -34.16 -9.55
CA ASP A 70 24.98 -33.25 -8.72
C ASP A 70 23.47 -33.41 -9.02
N SER A 71 22.98 -34.67 -9.00
CA SER A 71 21.54 -34.93 -9.02
C SER A 71 20.93 -34.56 -7.67
N ARG A 72 20.70 -33.26 -7.44
CA ARG A 72 20.03 -32.76 -6.23
C ARG A 72 18.63 -33.35 -6.13
N GLN A 73 18.52 -34.40 -5.33
CA GLN A 73 17.25 -34.98 -4.94
C GLN A 73 16.37 -33.86 -4.36
N LEU A 74 15.10 -33.84 -4.77
CA LEU A 74 14.06 -33.17 -4.01
C LEU A 74 13.93 -33.92 -2.69
N GLN A 75 14.75 -33.53 -1.70
CA GLN A 75 14.67 -34.01 -0.33
C GLN A 75 13.29 -33.64 0.20
N GLN A 76 12.42 -34.64 0.22
CA GLN A 76 11.10 -34.56 0.82
C GLN A 76 11.30 -34.25 2.30
N LEU A 77 10.85 -33.07 2.74
CA LEU A 77 11.10 -32.61 4.11
C LEU A 77 10.35 -33.53 5.08
N GLU A 78 11.10 -34.27 5.90
CA GLU A 78 10.55 -35.15 6.93
C GLU A 78 9.72 -34.33 7.93
N PRO A 79 8.44 -34.67 8.16
CA PRO A 79 7.56 -33.89 9.02
C PRO A 79 8.07 -33.78 10.46
N LEU A 80 8.08 -32.56 10.99
CA LEU A 80 8.58 -32.23 12.32
C LEU A 80 7.69 -32.84 13.41
N LYS A 81 8.32 -33.60 14.31
CA LYS A 81 7.68 -34.38 15.38
C LYS A 81 7.73 -33.68 16.75
N THR A 82 8.57 -32.67 16.92
CA THR A 82 8.82 -31.99 18.20
C THR A 82 8.89 -30.48 18.04
N LEU A 83 8.37 -29.76 19.04
CA LEU A 83 8.61 -28.33 19.17
C LEU A 83 10.07 -28.05 19.57
N PRO A 84 10.63 -26.86 19.28
CA PRO A 84 11.98 -26.47 19.70
C PRO A 84 12.11 -26.44 21.22
N ALA A 85 13.34 -26.38 21.73
CA ALA A 85 13.60 -26.15 23.15
C ALA A 85 12.94 -24.84 23.64
N ASN A 86 12.47 -24.82 24.89
CA ASN A 86 11.64 -23.74 25.45
C ASN A 86 12.19 -22.33 25.17
N GLY A 87 13.50 -22.12 25.38
CA GLY A 87 14.18 -20.84 25.12
C GLY A 87 14.21 -20.35 23.65
N LYS A 88 13.55 -21.07 22.73
CA LYS A 88 13.35 -20.70 21.33
C LYS A 88 11.87 -20.58 20.94
N ARG A 89 10.95 -20.53 21.91
CA ARG A 89 9.49 -20.46 21.71
C ARG A 89 8.98 -19.05 21.98
N TRP A 90 8.82 -18.27 20.91
CA TRP A 90 8.31 -16.90 20.96
C TRP A 90 6.82 -16.85 20.66
N ALA A 91 6.08 -15.98 21.35
CA ALA A 91 4.67 -15.72 21.06
C ALA A 91 4.37 -14.23 20.93
N LEU A 92 3.52 -13.86 19.97
CA LEU A 92 2.86 -12.56 19.90
C LEU A 92 1.35 -12.79 20.02
N VAL A 93 0.78 -12.37 21.14
CA VAL A 93 -0.61 -12.68 21.54
C VAL A 93 -1.40 -11.38 21.62
N VAL A 94 -2.42 -11.23 20.78
CA VAL A 94 -3.12 -9.97 20.51
C VAL A 94 -4.63 -10.09 20.79
N GLY A 95 -5.19 -9.11 21.50
CA GLY A 95 -6.61 -9.08 21.91
C GLY A 95 -7.27 -7.71 21.81
N VAL A 96 -8.21 -7.55 20.87
CA VAL A 96 -8.78 -6.24 20.50
C VAL A 96 -10.28 -6.14 20.79
N ASP A 97 -10.65 -5.64 21.97
CA ASP A 97 -12.06 -5.41 22.33
C ASP A 97 -12.59 -4.04 21.90
N LYS A 98 -11.75 -3.01 21.96
CA LYS A 98 -12.14 -1.61 21.73
C LYS A 98 -11.45 -1.05 20.49
N TYR A 99 -12.19 -0.24 19.74
CA TYR A 99 -11.78 0.35 18.48
C TYR A 99 -12.03 1.86 18.53
N THR A 100 -11.19 2.62 17.85
CA THR A 100 -11.23 4.10 17.82
C THR A 100 -12.27 4.59 16.82
N ASP A 101 -12.45 3.88 15.71
CA ASP A 101 -13.53 4.11 14.76
C ASP A 101 -14.88 3.63 15.35
N PRO A 102 -15.87 4.52 15.55
CA PRO A 102 -17.18 4.15 16.10
C PRO A 102 -18.04 3.30 15.16
N GLN A 103 -17.63 3.12 13.89
CA GLN A 103 -18.27 2.16 12.98
C GLN A 103 -17.87 0.71 13.28
N ILE A 104 -16.78 0.47 14.02
CA ILE A 104 -16.37 -0.89 14.41
C ILE A 104 -17.03 -1.27 15.74
N SER A 105 -17.93 -2.25 15.70
CA SER A 105 -18.64 -2.72 16.90
C SER A 105 -17.69 -3.32 17.95
N PRO A 106 -17.68 -2.88 19.22
CA PRO A 106 -16.75 -3.42 20.23
C PRO A 106 -17.07 -4.86 20.63
N LEU A 107 -16.02 -5.60 21.03
CA LEU A 107 -16.10 -6.94 21.62
C LEU A 107 -15.98 -6.86 23.16
N ARG A 108 -16.13 -8.00 23.86
CA ARG A 108 -16.12 -8.08 25.33
C ARG A 108 -15.23 -9.18 25.91
N GLY A 109 -14.43 -9.84 25.08
CA GLY A 109 -13.65 -11.02 25.46
C GLY A 109 -12.26 -11.12 24.84
N ALA A 110 -11.94 -10.32 23.82
CA ALA A 110 -10.69 -10.46 23.06
C ALA A 110 -9.45 -10.08 23.86
N ALA A 111 -9.50 -9.04 24.71
CA ALA A 111 -8.42 -8.73 25.63
C ALA A 111 -8.26 -9.80 26.71
N ASN A 112 -9.35 -10.48 27.09
CA ASN A 112 -9.31 -11.58 28.04
C ASN A 112 -8.71 -12.84 27.40
N ASP A 113 -9.14 -13.21 26.19
CA ASP A 113 -8.60 -14.28 25.34
C ASP A 113 -7.07 -14.23 25.30
N ALA A 114 -6.54 -13.07 24.89
CA ALA A 114 -5.11 -12.85 24.77
C ALA A 114 -4.37 -13.06 26.10
N ARG A 115 -4.94 -12.58 27.21
CA ARG A 115 -4.34 -12.68 28.54
C ARG A 115 -4.36 -14.11 29.08
N VAL A 116 -5.47 -14.84 28.94
CA VAL A 116 -5.58 -16.24 29.42
C VAL A 116 -4.77 -17.20 28.55
N LEU A 117 -4.66 -16.94 27.25
CA LEU A 117 -3.80 -17.72 26.37
C LEU A 117 -2.32 -17.47 26.67
N ALA A 118 -1.89 -16.22 26.85
CA ALA A 118 -0.51 -15.90 27.22
C ALA A 118 -0.07 -16.60 28.52
N ASP A 119 -0.90 -16.56 29.57
CA ASP A 119 -0.68 -17.29 30.82
C ASP A 119 -0.63 -18.82 30.60
N THR A 120 -1.52 -19.36 29.76
CA THR A 120 -1.58 -20.79 29.44
C THR A 120 -0.34 -21.28 28.68
N LEU A 121 0.16 -20.48 27.72
CA LEU A 121 1.36 -20.81 26.95
C LEU A 121 2.60 -20.91 27.85
N VAL A 122 2.71 -20.03 28.85
CA VAL A 122 3.79 -20.10 29.85
C VAL A 122 3.62 -21.29 30.80
N ARG A 123 2.43 -21.50 31.37
CA ARG A 123 2.20 -22.53 32.39
C ARG A 123 2.16 -23.98 31.89
N TYR A 124 1.79 -24.19 30.62
CA TYR A 124 1.49 -25.53 30.09
C TYR A 124 2.21 -25.85 28.78
N ALA A 125 2.46 -24.87 27.91
CA ALA A 125 3.12 -25.08 26.62
C ALA A 125 4.63 -24.74 26.60
N GLY A 126 5.22 -24.42 27.75
CA GLY A 126 6.65 -24.23 27.92
C GLY A 126 7.23 -22.99 27.20
N PHE A 127 6.43 -21.96 26.98
CA PHE A 127 6.93 -20.67 26.48
C PHE A 127 7.57 -19.87 27.63
N PRO A 128 8.79 -19.33 27.50
CA PRO A 128 9.37 -18.41 28.48
C PRO A 128 8.54 -17.12 28.58
N SER A 129 8.33 -16.59 29.79
CA SER A 129 7.46 -15.44 30.03
C SER A 129 7.98 -14.11 29.46
N ASP A 130 9.30 -14.01 29.23
CA ASP A 130 10.00 -12.95 28.50
C ASP A 130 9.85 -13.06 26.97
N GLN A 131 9.51 -14.26 26.46
CA GLN A 131 9.30 -14.53 25.03
C GLN A 131 7.81 -14.49 24.62
N VAL A 132 6.89 -14.23 25.56
CA VAL A 132 5.44 -14.05 25.31
C VAL A 132 5.07 -12.56 25.33
N ILE A 133 4.92 -11.99 24.13
CA ILE A 133 4.55 -10.58 23.92
C ILE A 133 3.02 -10.45 23.91
N LEU A 134 2.44 -9.93 24.99
CA LEU A 134 1.01 -9.61 25.08
C LEU A 134 0.71 -8.19 24.60
N LEU A 135 -0.24 -8.04 23.65
CA LEU A 135 -0.86 -6.76 23.27
C LEU A 135 -2.39 -6.85 23.46
N ALA A 136 -2.98 -6.02 24.32
CA ALA A 136 -4.44 -6.04 24.53
C ALA A 136 -5.03 -4.69 24.92
N THR A 137 -6.32 -4.45 24.61
CA THR A 137 -6.99 -3.15 24.82
C THR A 137 -7.25 -2.79 26.29
N ASP A 138 -6.88 -3.66 27.24
CA ASP A 138 -6.86 -3.38 28.69
C ASP A 138 -5.45 -3.04 29.23
N GLN A 139 -4.43 -3.04 28.37
CA GLN A 139 -3.03 -2.78 28.73
C GLN A 139 -2.66 -1.28 28.72
N PRO A 140 -1.51 -0.89 29.30
CA PRO A 140 -0.87 0.41 29.07
C PRO A 140 -0.62 0.67 27.58
N THR A 141 -0.51 1.95 27.21
CA THR A 141 -0.43 2.46 25.82
C THR A 141 0.63 1.76 24.96
N GLU A 142 1.75 1.36 25.54
CA GLU A 142 2.90 0.72 24.90
C GLU A 142 2.65 -0.77 24.56
N ARG A 143 1.57 -1.33 25.11
CA ARG A 143 1.05 -2.69 24.93
C ARG A 143 -0.40 -2.71 24.43
N GLN A 144 -1.01 -1.57 24.10
CA GLN A 144 -2.30 -1.57 23.40
C GLN A 144 -2.12 -2.04 21.94
N PRO A 145 -3.10 -2.74 21.34
CA PRO A 145 -2.95 -3.34 20.03
C PRO A 145 -3.22 -2.34 18.90
N THR A 146 -2.48 -1.23 18.90
CA THR A 146 -2.48 -0.24 17.82
C THR A 146 -1.65 -0.74 16.63
N ARG A 147 -1.89 -0.22 15.41
CA ARG A 147 -1.17 -0.60 14.19
C ARG A 147 0.34 -0.39 14.35
N VAL A 148 0.72 0.74 14.93
CA VAL A 148 2.12 1.07 15.26
C VAL A 148 2.71 0.04 16.24
N ASN A 149 1.97 -0.36 17.28
CA ASN A 149 2.46 -1.36 18.22
C ASN A 149 2.56 -2.76 17.58
N LEU A 150 1.57 -3.20 16.80
CA LEU A 150 1.61 -4.50 16.10
C LEU A 150 2.79 -4.56 15.12
N LEU A 151 2.92 -3.56 14.22
CA LEU A 151 4.03 -3.52 13.25
C LEU A 151 5.39 -3.41 13.93
N ARG A 152 5.51 -2.64 15.03
CA ARG A 152 6.74 -2.57 15.83
C ARG A 152 7.10 -3.91 16.46
N ARG A 153 6.15 -4.64 17.05
CA ARG A 153 6.42 -5.98 17.61
C ARG A 153 6.77 -6.99 16.51
N LEU A 154 6.01 -7.02 15.40
CA LEU A 154 6.30 -7.88 14.25
C LEU A 154 7.69 -7.63 13.64
N SER A 155 8.11 -6.36 13.52
CA SER A 155 9.44 -5.98 13.05
C SER A 155 10.55 -6.46 14.00
N ASN A 156 10.36 -6.25 15.32
CA ASN A 156 11.36 -6.65 16.33
C ASN A 156 11.58 -8.17 16.42
N LEU A 157 10.58 -8.99 16.05
CA LEU A 157 10.72 -10.46 16.03
C LEU A 157 11.87 -10.92 15.11
N ALA A 158 12.22 -10.18 14.05
CA ALA A 158 13.31 -10.53 13.14
C ALA A 158 14.71 -10.47 13.78
N ALA A 159 14.86 -9.78 14.92
CA ALA A 159 16.09 -9.78 15.71
C ALA A 159 16.03 -10.74 16.92
N ALA A 160 14.84 -11.19 17.32
CA ALA A 160 14.61 -11.92 18.57
C ALA A 160 14.35 -13.42 18.38
N VAL A 161 13.65 -13.82 17.32
CA VAL A 161 13.25 -15.21 17.08
C VAL A 161 14.39 -16.01 16.46
N PRO A 162 14.84 -17.14 17.07
CA PRO A 162 15.85 -18.00 16.47
C PRO A 162 15.36 -18.63 15.17
N LYS A 163 16.25 -18.79 14.18
CA LYS A 163 15.91 -19.42 12.89
C LYS A 163 15.48 -20.87 13.01
N ASP A 164 15.91 -21.59 14.05
CA ASP A 164 15.45 -22.94 14.40
C ASP A 164 14.43 -22.94 15.56
N GLY A 165 13.82 -21.79 15.84
CA GLY A 165 12.79 -21.60 16.85
C GLY A 165 11.36 -21.75 16.31
N LEU A 166 10.42 -21.41 17.19
CA LEU A 166 8.98 -21.39 16.97
C LEU A 166 8.47 -19.96 17.19
N LEU A 167 7.66 -19.46 16.25
CA LEU A 167 6.85 -18.27 16.43
C LEU A 167 5.36 -18.63 16.46
N LEU A 168 4.72 -18.44 17.61
CA LEU A 168 3.26 -18.49 17.75
C LEU A 168 2.68 -17.07 17.60
N LEU A 169 1.70 -16.90 16.73
CA LEU A 169 0.90 -15.69 16.65
C LEU A 169 -0.53 -16.02 17.05
N SER A 170 -1.13 -15.20 17.90
CA SER A 170 -2.55 -15.30 18.24
C SER A 170 -3.22 -13.95 18.10
N PHE A 171 -4.40 -13.93 17.49
CA PHE A 171 -5.19 -12.70 17.35
C PHE A 171 -6.67 -13.01 17.59
N SER A 172 -7.24 -12.40 18.63
CA SER A 172 -8.68 -12.29 18.87
C SER A 172 -9.11 -10.84 18.65
N GLY A 173 -10.15 -10.62 17.85
CA GLY A 173 -10.56 -9.28 17.40
C GLY A 173 -11.41 -9.30 16.14
N HIS A 174 -11.49 -8.17 15.44
CA HIS A 174 -12.05 -8.12 14.09
C HIS A 174 -10.98 -8.31 13.01
N GLY A 175 -11.41 -8.85 11.88
CA GLY A 175 -10.60 -8.97 10.68
C GLY A 175 -11.49 -9.17 9.47
N MET A 176 -11.11 -8.54 8.37
CA MET A 176 -11.95 -8.31 7.19
C MET A 176 -11.21 -8.61 5.89
N GLU A 177 -11.97 -8.84 4.83
CA GLU A 177 -11.49 -9.02 3.48
C GLU A 177 -12.00 -7.85 2.60
N ARG A 178 -11.11 -7.28 1.79
CA ARG A 178 -11.46 -6.24 0.80
C ARG A 178 -10.67 -6.51 -0.48
N GLY A 179 -11.38 -6.74 -1.58
CA GLY A 179 -10.77 -7.03 -2.88
C GLY A 179 -9.88 -8.29 -2.90
N GLY A 180 -10.22 -9.33 -2.14
CA GLY A 180 -9.40 -10.54 -2.02
C GLY A 180 -8.20 -10.42 -1.07
N GLN A 181 -7.92 -9.24 -0.51
CA GLN A 181 -6.88 -9.05 0.51
C GLN A 181 -7.46 -9.17 1.93
N ALA A 182 -6.76 -9.90 2.80
CA ALA A 182 -7.14 -10.10 4.20
C ALA A 182 -6.45 -9.09 5.13
N PHE A 183 -7.20 -8.59 6.12
CA PHE A 183 -6.76 -7.58 7.09
C PHE A 183 -7.14 -7.98 8.52
N LEU A 184 -6.22 -7.84 9.47
CA LEU A 184 -6.54 -7.80 10.90
C LEU A 184 -6.76 -6.34 11.32
N LEU A 185 -7.69 -6.08 12.25
CA LEU A 185 -8.00 -4.71 12.71
C LEU A 185 -7.41 -4.40 14.10
N PRO A 186 -6.36 -3.55 14.17
CA PRO A 186 -5.93 -2.85 15.37
C PRO A 186 -7.01 -2.01 16.07
N SER A 187 -6.74 -1.60 17.31
CA SER A 187 -7.64 -0.71 18.08
C SER A 187 -7.72 0.73 17.54
N ASP A 188 -6.80 1.14 16.69
CA ASP A 188 -6.75 2.42 15.96
C ASP A 188 -7.11 2.28 14.46
N ALA A 189 -7.59 1.10 14.03
CA ALA A 189 -8.11 0.90 12.69
C ALA A 189 -9.33 1.79 12.40
N GLN A 190 -9.46 2.21 11.14
CA GLN A 190 -10.60 2.93 10.60
C GLN A 190 -11.05 2.23 9.32
N ILE A 191 -12.34 1.96 9.16
CA ILE A 191 -12.84 1.16 8.04
C ILE A 191 -13.15 2.02 6.81
N SER A 192 -12.95 1.43 5.63
CA SER A 192 -13.17 2.07 4.34
C SER A 192 -13.41 1.01 3.26
N ASP A 193 -14.02 1.43 2.15
CA ASP A 193 -14.04 0.66 0.91
C ASP A 193 -12.72 0.74 0.14
N GLN A 194 -11.87 1.73 0.46
CA GLN A 194 -10.58 1.93 -0.20
C GLN A 194 -9.50 1.04 0.44
N ILE A 195 -8.98 0.10 -0.36
CA ILE A 195 -7.97 -0.88 0.07
C ILE A 195 -6.70 -0.19 0.58
N SER A 196 -6.22 0.87 -0.09
CA SER A 196 -5.04 1.63 0.34
C SER A 196 -5.21 2.28 1.72
N PHE A 197 -6.41 2.77 2.04
CA PHE A 197 -6.69 3.33 3.36
C PHE A 197 -6.74 2.24 4.44
N LEU A 198 -7.27 1.05 4.13
CA LEU A 198 -7.16 -0.12 5.02
C LEU A 198 -5.71 -0.57 5.19
N GLU A 199 -4.85 -0.45 4.16
CA GLU A 199 -3.42 -0.74 4.29
C GLU A 199 -2.71 0.22 5.25
N ASP A 200 -3.16 1.48 5.34
CA ASP A 200 -2.65 2.50 6.26
C ASP A 200 -3.19 2.42 7.70
N THR A 201 -4.38 1.85 7.93
CA THR A 201 -5.01 1.80 9.27
C THR A 201 -5.15 0.39 9.86
N ALA A 202 -5.14 -0.65 9.03
CA ALA A 202 -5.18 -2.06 9.43
C ALA A 202 -3.84 -2.78 9.21
N ILE A 203 -3.80 -4.08 9.54
CA ILE A 203 -2.65 -4.96 9.24
C ILE A 203 -3.02 -5.86 8.07
N ASN A 204 -2.49 -5.55 6.88
CA ASN A 204 -2.56 -6.45 5.73
C ASN A 204 -1.83 -7.77 6.06
N VAL A 205 -2.50 -8.91 5.89
CA VAL A 205 -2.01 -10.23 6.28
C VAL A 205 -0.81 -10.68 5.42
N SER A 206 -0.76 -10.25 4.15
CA SER A 206 0.40 -10.44 3.28
C SER A 206 1.64 -9.75 3.88
N ARG A 207 1.48 -8.52 4.36
CA ARG A 207 2.56 -7.77 5.02
C ARG A 207 2.97 -8.38 6.36
N MET A 208 2.03 -8.97 7.10
CA MET A 208 2.36 -9.74 8.30
C MET A 208 3.21 -10.98 7.95
N ARG A 209 2.85 -11.72 6.89
CA ARG A 209 3.63 -12.87 6.40
C ARG A 209 5.02 -12.48 5.91
N GLU A 210 5.18 -11.35 5.23
CA GLU A 210 6.50 -10.81 4.84
C GLU A 210 7.41 -10.59 6.06
N LEU A 211 6.89 -9.96 7.11
CA LEU A 211 7.65 -9.71 8.35
C LEU A 211 8.02 -11.02 9.05
N ILE A 212 7.10 -12.00 9.11
CA ILE A 212 7.35 -13.33 9.66
C ILE A 212 8.43 -14.07 8.86
N ARG A 213 8.34 -14.08 7.53
CA ARG A 213 9.39 -14.64 6.65
C ARG A 213 10.74 -13.94 6.82
N GLY A 214 10.73 -12.63 7.08
CA GLY A 214 11.92 -11.84 7.39
C GLY A 214 12.69 -12.30 8.63
N THR A 215 12.04 -12.99 9.57
CA THR A 215 12.73 -13.63 10.72
C THR A 215 13.58 -14.85 10.32
N GLY A 216 13.18 -15.55 9.25
CA GLY A 216 13.76 -16.84 8.88
C GLY A 216 13.49 -17.99 9.87
N VAL A 217 12.42 -17.89 10.68
CA VAL A 217 11.99 -18.92 11.63
C VAL A 217 11.54 -20.22 10.94
N ALA A 218 11.96 -21.37 11.49
CA ALA A 218 11.62 -22.69 10.96
C ALA A 218 10.16 -23.09 11.20
N GLN A 219 9.62 -22.77 12.38
CA GLN A 219 8.28 -23.22 12.81
C GLN A 219 7.38 -22.02 13.08
N VAL A 220 6.18 -22.03 12.49
CA VAL A 220 5.13 -21.03 12.77
C VAL A 220 3.86 -21.73 13.26
N MET A 221 3.13 -21.07 14.16
CA MET A 221 1.78 -21.44 14.55
C MET A 221 0.90 -20.18 14.60
N VAL A 222 -0.32 -20.24 14.10
CA VAL A 222 -1.26 -19.11 14.07
C VAL A 222 -2.59 -19.54 14.68
N LEU A 223 -3.10 -18.79 15.65
CA LEU A 223 -4.39 -19.02 16.31
C LEU A 223 -5.29 -17.80 16.03
N LEU A 224 -6.36 -17.99 15.27
CA LEU A 224 -7.13 -16.88 14.70
C LEU A 224 -8.62 -16.88 15.13
N ASP A 225 -8.96 -16.01 16.07
CA ASP A 225 -10.31 -15.74 16.58
C ASP A 225 -10.84 -14.39 16.05
N ALA A 226 -10.67 -14.17 14.74
CA ALA A 226 -11.08 -12.94 14.04
C ALA A 226 -11.75 -13.26 12.70
N CYS A 227 -13.02 -13.67 12.77
CA CYS A 227 -13.81 -14.16 11.65
C CYS A 227 -15.10 -13.33 11.47
N ARG A 228 -14.96 -12.00 11.30
CA ARG A 228 -16.06 -11.02 11.15
C ARG A 228 -15.77 -10.03 10.01
N ASN A 229 -16.07 -10.45 8.79
CA ASN A 229 -15.82 -9.71 7.54
C ASN A 229 -16.52 -8.34 7.42
N ASP A 230 -17.58 -8.09 8.21
CA ASP A 230 -18.27 -6.81 8.32
C ASP A 230 -18.27 -6.30 9.79
N PRO A 231 -17.38 -5.37 10.16
CA PRO A 231 -17.35 -4.80 11.52
C PRO A 231 -18.47 -3.79 11.82
N GLY A 232 -19.15 -3.26 10.80
CA GLY A 232 -20.20 -2.22 10.92
C GLY A 232 -21.64 -2.75 10.81
N GLY A 233 -21.80 -3.98 10.34
CA GLY A 233 -23.10 -4.66 10.28
C GLY A 233 -23.77 -4.84 11.63
N ARG A 234 -25.12 -4.86 11.64
CA ARG A 234 -25.91 -5.26 12.83
C ARG A 234 -25.50 -6.67 13.27
N ALA A 235 -25.63 -6.95 14.57
CA ALA A 235 -25.16 -8.20 15.19
C ALA A 235 -25.64 -9.51 14.52
N ASP A 236 -26.76 -9.49 13.80
CA ASP A 236 -27.37 -10.63 13.10
C ASP A 236 -27.16 -10.64 11.57
N ALA A 237 -26.38 -9.71 11.01
CA ALA A 237 -26.03 -9.72 9.58
C ALA A 237 -25.18 -10.95 9.20
N PRO A 238 -25.28 -11.47 7.96
CA PRO A 238 -24.47 -12.58 7.47
C PRO A 238 -23.00 -12.15 7.32
N ASN A 239 -22.24 -12.39 8.39
CA ASN A 239 -20.92 -11.84 8.62
C ASN A 239 -19.90 -12.98 8.70
N ASN A 240 -19.67 -13.62 7.55
CA ASN A 240 -19.07 -14.94 7.45
C ASN A 240 -17.64 -14.89 6.89
N MET A 241 -16.77 -15.80 7.34
CA MET A 241 -15.41 -15.93 6.82
C MET A 241 -15.39 -16.40 5.36
N THR A 242 -14.50 -15.83 4.54
CA THR A 242 -14.33 -16.15 3.11
C THR A 242 -13.11 -17.03 2.87
N GLN A 243 -13.04 -17.67 1.70
CA GLN A 243 -11.88 -18.47 1.30
C GLN A 243 -10.62 -17.60 1.06
N ALA A 244 -10.78 -16.37 0.56
CA ALA A 244 -9.67 -15.45 0.38
C ALA A 244 -9.05 -15.06 1.74
N TYR A 245 -9.88 -14.83 2.76
CA TYR A 245 -9.42 -14.57 4.11
C TYR A 245 -8.59 -15.74 4.67
N VAL A 246 -9.07 -16.98 4.55
CA VAL A 246 -8.32 -18.20 4.95
C VAL A 246 -7.01 -18.34 4.19
N ASN A 247 -7.02 -18.15 2.86
CA ASN A 247 -5.80 -18.27 2.04
C ASN A 247 -4.70 -17.25 2.43
N GLY A 248 -5.06 -16.14 3.06
CA GLY A 248 -4.10 -15.13 3.53
C GLY A 248 -3.11 -15.66 4.58
N PHE A 249 -3.56 -16.47 5.54
CA PHE A 249 -2.79 -16.84 6.75
C PHE A 249 -1.99 -18.15 6.64
N ASN A 250 -1.95 -18.77 5.46
CA ASN A 250 -1.20 -20.02 5.23
C ASN A 250 0.17 -19.71 4.60
N PHE A 251 1.21 -20.49 4.93
CA PHE A 251 2.57 -20.33 4.41
C PHE A 251 2.90 -21.38 3.35
N ASP A 252 3.88 -21.13 2.50
CA ASP A 252 4.34 -22.08 1.48
C ASP A 252 5.60 -22.84 1.93
N VAL A 253 5.42 -24.08 2.41
CA VAL A 253 6.51 -24.97 2.83
C VAL A 253 7.33 -25.46 1.62
N ARG A 254 6.74 -25.57 0.42
CA ARG A 254 7.40 -26.06 -0.79
C ARG A 254 8.42 -25.04 -1.30
N ASN A 255 8.06 -23.76 -1.27
CA ASN A 255 8.94 -22.63 -1.52
C ASN A 255 9.81 -22.26 -0.29
N ARG A 256 9.77 -23.06 0.78
CA ARG A 256 10.55 -22.89 2.02
C ARG A 256 10.37 -21.51 2.68
N GLU A 257 9.14 -20.98 2.69
CA GLU A 257 8.81 -19.80 3.51
C GLU A 257 9.05 -20.08 5.00
N VAL A 258 8.80 -21.33 5.42
CA VAL A 258 9.04 -21.94 6.72
C VAL A 258 9.34 -23.44 6.52
N GLN A 259 9.77 -24.17 7.56
CA GLN A 259 9.85 -25.64 7.53
C GLN A 259 8.50 -26.29 7.85
N ALA A 260 7.71 -25.68 8.74
CA ALA A 260 6.36 -26.14 9.08
C ALA A 260 5.46 -24.98 9.54
N PHE A 261 4.16 -25.07 9.26
CA PHE A 261 3.16 -24.17 9.82
C PHE A 261 1.86 -24.90 10.22
N ALA A 262 1.17 -24.31 11.20
CA ALA A 262 -0.16 -24.73 11.60
C ALA A 262 -1.01 -23.48 11.89
N THR A 263 -2.05 -23.25 11.08
CA THR A 263 -3.02 -22.17 11.30
C THR A 263 -4.34 -22.77 11.75
N ILE A 264 -4.78 -22.45 12.96
CA ILE A 264 -6.05 -22.91 13.54
C ILE A 264 -7.04 -21.73 13.56
N TYR A 265 -8.17 -21.93 12.90
CA TYR A 265 -9.22 -20.92 12.70
C TYR A 265 -10.39 -21.18 13.65
N ALA A 266 -10.95 -20.13 14.25
CA ALA A 266 -12.04 -20.24 15.22
C ALA A 266 -13.38 -20.74 14.63
N THR A 267 -13.55 -20.72 13.31
CA THR A 267 -14.80 -21.10 12.64
C THR A 267 -14.52 -21.52 11.20
N GLY A 268 -15.52 -22.04 10.48
CA GLY A 268 -15.40 -22.44 9.09
C GLY A 268 -15.65 -21.30 8.09
N VAL A 269 -15.24 -21.48 6.84
CA VAL A 269 -15.72 -20.66 5.72
C VAL A 269 -17.25 -20.73 5.68
N GLY A 270 -17.92 -19.59 5.50
CA GLY A 270 -19.38 -19.51 5.58
C GLY A 270 -19.95 -19.47 7.01
N GLN A 271 -19.11 -19.37 8.04
CA GLN A 271 -19.50 -19.25 9.45
C GLN A 271 -18.80 -18.06 10.13
N ARG A 272 -19.13 -17.82 11.40
CA ARG A 272 -18.59 -16.74 12.25
C ARG A 272 -18.13 -17.29 13.61
N ALA A 273 -17.40 -16.47 14.38
CA ALA A 273 -17.08 -16.74 15.78
C ALA A 273 -18.06 -16.03 16.73
N TYR A 274 -18.25 -16.60 17.93
CA TYR A 274 -19.12 -16.08 18.99
C TYR A 274 -18.35 -15.88 20.32
N GLU A 275 -18.85 -14.96 21.14
CA GLU A 275 -18.32 -14.65 22.48
C GLU A 275 -19.07 -15.48 23.54
N TYR A 276 -18.33 -16.13 24.44
CA TYR A 276 -18.86 -16.91 25.56
C TYR A 276 -19.05 -16.01 26.79
N THR A 277 -20.21 -15.36 26.85
CA THR A 277 -20.57 -14.32 27.84
C THR A 277 -20.27 -14.70 29.29
N GLU A 278 -20.56 -15.94 29.70
CA GLU A 278 -20.33 -16.45 31.06
C GLU A 278 -18.86 -16.38 31.48
N LYS A 279 -17.94 -16.72 30.55
CA LYS A 279 -16.50 -16.79 30.77
C LYS A 279 -15.74 -15.54 30.30
N LYS A 280 -16.44 -14.58 29.67
CA LYS A 280 -15.88 -13.32 29.12
C LYS A 280 -14.73 -13.55 28.14
N GLN A 281 -14.85 -14.52 27.24
CA GLN A 281 -13.80 -14.96 26.31
C GLN A 281 -14.46 -15.58 25.05
N GLY A 282 -13.74 -15.81 23.96
CA GLY A 282 -14.22 -16.55 22.79
C GLY A 282 -14.41 -18.04 23.09
N TYR A 283 -15.41 -18.70 22.47
CA TYR A 283 -15.58 -20.15 22.63
C TYR A 283 -14.37 -20.95 22.11
N PHE A 284 -13.70 -20.43 21.08
CA PHE A 284 -12.50 -21.05 20.50
C PHE A 284 -11.30 -20.92 21.42
N THR A 285 -10.96 -19.70 21.85
CA THR A 285 -9.85 -19.49 22.80
C THR A 285 -10.08 -20.24 24.12
N TRP A 286 -11.33 -20.29 24.62
CA TRP A 286 -11.69 -21.15 25.76
C TRP A 286 -11.31 -22.63 25.53
N ALA A 287 -11.73 -23.21 24.40
CA ALA A 287 -11.48 -24.62 24.12
C ALA A 287 -9.98 -24.93 23.94
N ILE A 288 -9.20 -24.01 23.36
CA ILE A 288 -7.73 -24.13 23.31
C ILE A 288 -7.12 -24.12 24.71
N VAL A 289 -7.56 -23.20 25.57
CA VAL A 289 -7.05 -23.06 26.94
C VAL A 289 -7.36 -24.29 27.79
N GLU A 290 -8.59 -24.83 27.73
CA GLU A 290 -8.92 -26.07 28.45
C GLU A 290 -8.25 -27.31 27.84
N ALA A 291 -8.04 -27.34 26.51
CA ALA A 291 -7.26 -28.40 25.87
C ALA A 291 -5.83 -28.45 26.42
N LEU A 292 -5.11 -27.32 26.37
CA LEU A 292 -3.71 -27.20 26.79
C LEU A 292 -3.50 -27.42 28.29
N LYS A 293 -4.50 -27.16 29.13
CA LYS A 293 -4.50 -27.54 30.57
C LYS A 293 -4.57 -29.05 30.81
N GLY A 294 -4.81 -29.86 29.78
CA GLY A 294 -4.95 -31.31 29.84
C GLY A 294 -6.37 -31.83 29.54
N GLY A 295 -7.34 -30.96 29.23
CA GLY A 295 -8.68 -31.40 28.81
C GLY A 295 -8.70 -32.13 27.47
N GLY A 296 -7.72 -31.84 26.59
CA GLY A 296 -7.48 -32.49 25.31
C GLY A 296 -6.29 -33.45 25.35
N ALA A 297 -6.04 -34.09 26.48
CA ALA A 297 -4.93 -35.02 26.65
C ALA A 297 -5.22 -36.42 26.06
N ASN A 298 -4.19 -37.03 25.48
CA ASN A 298 -4.16 -38.44 25.10
C ASN A 298 -4.02 -39.37 26.35
N PRO A 299 -4.01 -40.71 26.20
CA PRO A 299 -3.83 -41.63 27.33
C PRO A 299 -2.50 -41.53 28.09
N ASN A 300 -1.47 -40.90 27.51
CA ASN A 300 -0.20 -40.59 28.19
C ASN A 300 -0.29 -39.28 28.99
N GLY A 301 -1.40 -38.54 28.87
CA GLY A 301 -1.61 -37.20 29.42
C GLY A 301 -1.13 -36.06 28.51
N GLU A 302 -0.62 -36.35 27.33
CA GLU A 302 -0.03 -35.36 26.40
C GLU A 302 -1.10 -34.74 25.49
N VAL A 303 -1.01 -33.44 25.27
CA VAL A 303 -1.85 -32.70 24.31
C VAL A 303 -1.03 -32.50 23.05
N THR A 304 -1.28 -33.30 22.01
CA THR A 304 -0.64 -33.15 20.69
C THR A 304 -1.39 -32.15 19.83
N LEU A 305 -0.79 -31.68 18.72
CA LEU A 305 -1.47 -30.79 17.77
C LEU A 305 -2.75 -31.42 17.20
N SER A 306 -2.74 -32.72 16.93
CA SER A 306 -3.92 -33.47 16.46
C SER A 306 -5.01 -33.53 17.55
N GLU A 307 -4.65 -33.83 18.81
CA GLU A 307 -5.62 -33.85 19.91
C GLU A 307 -6.14 -32.45 20.28
N LEU A 308 -5.33 -31.40 20.17
CA LEU A 308 -5.78 -30.00 20.32
C LEU A 308 -6.84 -29.65 19.25
N VAL A 309 -6.56 -29.93 17.97
CA VAL A 309 -7.50 -29.64 16.88
C VAL A 309 -8.79 -30.45 17.06
N LYS A 310 -8.69 -31.74 17.33
CA LYS A 310 -9.81 -32.65 17.62
C LYS A 310 -10.65 -32.16 18.80
N TYR A 311 -10.04 -31.85 19.95
CA TYR A 311 -10.74 -31.35 21.13
C TYR A 311 -11.51 -30.05 20.84
N VAL A 312 -10.89 -29.11 20.13
CA VAL A 312 -11.50 -27.82 19.78
C VAL A 312 -12.62 -27.99 18.74
N GLN A 313 -12.45 -28.90 17.77
CA GLN A 313 -13.49 -29.28 16.80
C GLN A 313 -14.68 -29.99 17.42
N ASP A 314 -14.47 -30.81 18.45
CA ASP A 314 -15.54 -31.46 19.20
C ASP A 314 -16.25 -30.49 20.16
N THR A 315 -15.49 -29.70 20.90
CA THR A 315 -15.98 -28.97 22.08
C THR A 315 -16.72 -27.69 21.71
N VAL A 316 -16.21 -26.91 20.73
CA VAL A 316 -16.82 -25.63 20.35
C VAL A 316 -18.23 -25.83 19.76
N PRO A 317 -18.49 -26.72 18.78
CA PRO A 317 -19.84 -26.87 18.23
C PRO A 317 -20.84 -27.42 19.26
N LYS A 318 -20.40 -28.32 20.15
CA LYS A 318 -21.23 -28.86 21.24
C LYS A 318 -21.63 -27.76 22.22
N ARG A 319 -20.69 -26.93 22.67
CA ARG A 319 -20.98 -25.81 23.59
C ARG A 319 -21.86 -24.73 22.94
N ILE A 320 -21.60 -24.39 21.68
CA ILE A 320 -22.43 -23.44 20.90
C ILE A 320 -23.87 -23.93 20.78
N ALA A 321 -24.09 -25.22 20.48
CA ALA A 321 -25.43 -25.78 20.37
C ALA A 321 -26.21 -25.80 21.70
N ILE A 322 -25.50 -25.89 22.84
CA ILE A 322 -26.06 -25.82 24.20
C ILE A 322 -26.41 -24.37 24.57
N ASP A 323 -25.47 -23.43 24.42
CA ASP A 323 -25.61 -22.06 24.92
C ASP A 323 -26.40 -21.13 23.99
N LEU A 324 -26.31 -21.34 22.67
CA LEU A 324 -26.90 -20.48 21.64
C LEU A 324 -27.97 -21.17 20.78
N GLY A 325 -28.23 -22.46 21.05
CA GLY A 325 -29.18 -23.29 20.32
C GLY A 325 -28.67 -23.81 18.96
N SER A 326 -29.33 -24.84 18.45
CA SER A 326 -28.97 -25.55 17.22
C SER A 326 -28.98 -24.71 15.93
N GLY A 327 -29.57 -23.51 15.96
CA GLY A 327 -29.60 -22.56 14.84
C GLY A 327 -28.32 -21.73 14.67
N LYS A 328 -27.37 -21.77 15.63
CA LYS A 328 -26.06 -21.11 15.52
C LYS A 328 -24.98 -22.17 15.29
N GLN A 329 -24.01 -21.87 14.41
CA GLN A 329 -22.89 -22.77 14.11
C GLN A 329 -21.55 -22.02 14.13
N GLN A 330 -20.58 -22.60 14.82
CA GLN A 330 -19.17 -22.27 14.78
C GLN A 330 -18.39 -23.60 14.83
N ARG A 331 -17.66 -23.92 13.76
CA ARG A 331 -16.86 -25.14 13.63
C ARG A 331 -15.40 -24.77 13.34
N PRO A 332 -14.51 -24.82 14.33
CA PRO A 332 -13.09 -24.60 14.12
C PRO A 332 -12.49 -25.56 13.09
N PHE A 333 -11.36 -25.18 12.47
CA PHE A 333 -10.55 -26.09 11.66
C PHE A 333 -9.09 -25.66 11.66
N ALA A 334 -8.20 -26.52 11.16
CA ALA A 334 -6.80 -26.21 10.99
C ALA A 334 -6.30 -26.46 9.57
N THR A 335 -5.31 -25.69 9.14
CA THR A 335 -4.41 -26.02 8.03
C THR A 335 -3.05 -26.32 8.64
N ILE A 336 -2.45 -27.47 8.30
CA ILE A 336 -1.20 -27.96 8.88
C ILE A 336 -0.32 -28.49 7.75
N GLU A 337 0.91 -27.99 7.62
CA GLU A 337 1.93 -28.53 6.73
C GLU A 337 3.29 -28.60 7.45
N GLY A 338 4.12 -29.58 7.09
CA GLY A 338 5.47 -29.76 7.65
C GLY A 338 5.54 -30.32 9.08
N TYR A 339 4.42 -30.41 9.81
CA TYR A 339 4.33 -31.08 11.11
C TYR A 339 3.75 -32.49 11.02
N LYS A 340 4.18 -33.40 11.91
CA LYS A 340 3.45 -34.64 12.21
C LYS A 340 2.54 -34.42 13.41
N ALA A 341 1.30 -34.00 13.15
CA ALA A 341 0.39 -33.49 14.18
C ALA A 341 0.07 -34.48 15.32
N GLU A 342 0.16 -35.78 15.06
CA GLU A 342 -0.12 -36.87 16.01
C GLU A 342 1.03 -37.09 16.99
N GLU A 343 2.26 -36.73 16.61
CA GLU A 343 3.46 -36.83 17.46
C GLU A 343 3.86 -35.48 18.09
N LEU A 344 3.42 -34.35 17.50
CA LEU A 344 3.78 -33.00 17.96
C LEU A 344 3.10 -32.61 19.28
N VAL A 345 3.73 -32.96 20.40
CA VAL A 345 3.30 -32.57 21.76
C VAL A 345 3.41 -31.05 21.97
N LEU A 346 2.29 -30.43 22.38
CA LEU A 346 2.17 -29.01 22.69
C LEU A 346 2.13 -28.72 24.20
N SER A 347 1.56 -29.65 24.99
CA SER A 347 1.50 -29.60 26.46
C SER A 347 1.56 -31.03 27.02
N ALA A 348 2.11 -31.21 28.23
CA ALA A 348 2.27 -32.53 28.86
C ALA A 348 2.23 -32.48 30.40
N PRO A 349 1.87 -33.57 31.10
CA PRO A 349 1.82 -33.61 32.55
C PRO A 349 3.25 -33.58 33.10
N GLY A 350 3.53 -32.64 34.00
CA GLY A 350 4.88 -32.40 34.50
C GLY A 350 5.58 -31.21 33.85
N ALA A 351 5.02 -30.61 32.79
CA ALA A 351 5.44 -29.28 32.29
C ALA A 351 5.09 -28.12 33.25
N ARG A 352 4.80 -28.41 34.54
CA ARG A 352 4.63 -27.40 35.58
C ARG A 352 5.91 -26.59 35.70
N ALA A 353 5.78 -25.27 35.56
CA ALA A 353 6.87 -24.33 35.67
C ALA A 353 7.72 -24.54 36.94
N SER A 354 9.01 -24.22 36.83
CA SER A 354 9.92 -24.04 37.96
C SER A 354 9.25 -23.19 39.05
N SER A 355 9.33 -23.66 40.30
CA SER A 355 8.49 -23.17 41.41
C SER A 355 8.72 -21.70 41.80
N GLU A 356 9.76 -21.05 41.27
CA GLU A 356 9.97 -19.60 41.39
C GLU A 356 8.89 -18.79 40.66
N ALA A 357 8.23 -19.37 39.63
CA ALA A 357 7.08 -18.76 38.95
C ALA A 357 5.77 -18.83 39.77
N ALA A 358 5.79 -19.27 41.03
CA ALA A 358 4.61 -19.34 41.88
C ALA A 358 4.11 -17.97 42.37
N SER A 359 4.98 -16.95 42.39
CA SER A 359 4.57 -15.55 42.56
C SER A 359 4.50 -14.85 41.20
N VAL A 360 3.34 -14.94 40.53
CA VAL A 360 2.98 -14.02 39.44
C VAL A 360 2.12 -12.90 40.04
N PRO A 361 2.65 -11.68 40.24
CA PRO A 361 1.80 -10.52 40.47
C PRO A 361 0.94 -10.28 39.22
N SER A 362 -0.21 -9.62 39.39
CA SER A 362 -1.03 -9.18 38.26
C SER A 362 -0.35 -8.03 37.49
N GLY A 363 0.69 -8.32 36.72
CA GLY A 363 1.41 -7.35 35.90
C GLY A 363 2.67 -7.88 35.23
N ASN A 364 3.00 -7.27 34.09
CA ASN A 364 4.32 -7.28 33.46
C ASN A 364 4.83 -8.62 32.85
N PHE A 365 4.24 -9.01 31.72
CA PHE A 365 4.99 -9.56 30.57
C PHE A 365 5.77 -8.40 29.92
N VAL A 366 7.09 -8.47 29.75
CA VAL A 366 7.90 -7.25 29.49
C VAL A 366 8.95 -7.35 28.39
N ASP A 367 8.87 -6.39 27.47
CA ASP A 367 9.98 -5.78 26.75
C ASP A 367 11.06 -5.29 27.75
N PRO A 368 12.30 -5.83 27.73
CA PRO A 368 13.35 -5.43 28.70
C PRO A 368 13.60 -3.93 28.75
N THR A 369 13.48 -3.24 27.61
CA THR A 369 13.56 -1.77 27.51
C THR A 369 12.52 -1.07 28.38
N ALA A 370 11.30 -1.60 28.43
CA ALA A 370 10.22 -1.05 29.25
C ALA A 370 10.40 -1.34 30.74
N ILE A 371 11.07 -2.45 31.11
CA ILE A 371 11.51 -2.71 32.48
C ILE A 371 12.54 -1.64 32.90
N GLU A 372 13.52 -1.36 32.03
CA GLU A 372 14.57 -0.37 32.28
C GLU A 372 14.00 1.05 32.42
N LEU A 373 13.16 1.45 31.47
CA LEU A 373 12.39 2.70 31.48
C LEU A 373 11.54 2.83 32.75
N SER A 374 10.83 1.78 33.18
CA SER A 374 9.98 1.85 34.38
C SER A 374 10.76 1.99 35.69
N PHE A 375 11.97 1.39 35.76
CA PHE A 375 12.85 1.57 36.91
C PHE A 375 13.43 2.98 36.91
N TRP A 376 13.90 3.45 35.74
CA TRP A 376 14.38 4.82 35.56
C TRP A 376 13.31 5.84 35.93
N ASP A 377 12.07 5.64 35.48
CA ASP A 377 10.94 6.54 35.76
C ASP A 377 10.57 6.64 37.24
N ALA A 378 10.85 5.58 38.03
CA ALA A 378 10.68 5.61 39.48
C ALA A 378 11.78 6.44 40.18
N ILE A 379 13.03 6.38 39.69
CA ILE A 379 14.18 7.04 40.36
C ILE A 379 14.59 8.39 39.77
N LYS A 380 14.14 8.77 38.56
CA LYS A 380 14.57 9.99 37.85
C LYS A 380 14.32 11.31 38.60
N ASN A 381 13.47 11.28 39.62
CA ASN A 381 13.18 12.43 40.50
C ASN A 381 13.78 12.28 41.92
N SER A 382 14.48 11.18 42.21
CA SER A 382 15.15 10.97 43.50
C SER A 382 16.39 11.86 43.66
N SER A 383 16.67 12.24 44.90
CA SER A 383 17.90 12.91 45.34
C SER A 383 18.88 11.98 46.07
N SER A 384 18.51 10.70 46.26
CA SER A 384 19.36 9.66 46.85
C SER A 384 20.38 9.13 45.82
N PRO A 385 21.70 9.26 46.04
CA PRO A 385 22.70 8.67 45.15
C PRO A 385 22.62 7.13 45.10
N ASP A 386 22.13 6.50 46.17
CA ASP A 386 22.05 5.04 46.28
C ASP A 386 20.94 4.45 45.40
N ASP A 387 19.89 5.21 45.09
CA ASP A 387 18.84 4.79 44.15
C ASP A 387 19.41 4.68 42.71
N PHE A 388 20.34 5.58 42.36
CA PHE A 388 21.04 5.54 41.08
C PHE A 388 22.11 4.44 41.03
N LYS A 389 22.73 4.10 42.17
CA LYS A 389 23.58 2.88 42.27
C LYS A 389 22.73 1.62 42.06
N ALA A 390 21.58 1.50 42.72
CA ALA A 390 20.69 0.36 42.57
C ALA A 390 20.16 0.17 41.12
N TYR A 391 20.02 1.26 40.35
CA TYR A 391 19.80 1.17 38.90
C TYR A 391 21.05 0.64 38.17
N LEU A 392 22.26 1.12 38.49
CA LEU A 392 23.50 0.69 37.83
C LEU A 392 23.88 -0.75 38.13
N ASP A 393 23.66 -1.22 39.35
CA ASP A 393 23.87 -2.62 39.75
C ASP A 393 22.96 -3.57 38.97
N LYS A 394 21.82 -3.06 38.46
CA LYS A 394 20.82 -3.82 37.69
C LYS A 394 20.92 -3.62 36.17
N TYR A 395 21.37 -2.45 35.72
CA TYR A 395 21.50 -2.07 34.31
C TYR A 395 22.83 -1.32 34.07
N PRO A 396 24.00 -1.98 34.22
CA PRO A 396 25.30 -1.32 34.18
C PRO A 396 25.59 -0.64 32.84
N GLU A 397 25.06 -1.20 31.75
CA GLU A 397 25.12 -0.68 30.37
C GLU A 397 23.72 -0.35 29.83
N GLY A 398 22.78 0.02 30.71
CA GLY A 398 21.44 0.49 30.34
C GLY A 398 21.44 1.85 29.65
N GLN A 399 20.32 2.19 28.99
CA GLN A 399 20.15 3.45 28.25
C GLN A 399 20.36 4.71 29.11
N PHE A 400 20.08 4.62 30.41
CA PHE A 400 20.30 5.71 31.38
C PHE A 400 21.57 5.53 32.23
N ALA A 401 22.41 4.52 31.97
CA ALA A 401 23.60 4.24 32.77
C ALA A 401 24.57 5.41 32.86
N SER A 402 24.78 6.17 31.78
CA SER A 402 25.60 7.39 31.82
C SER A 402 25.04 8.46 32.77
N LEU A 403 23.71 8.62 32.82
CA LEU A 403 23.03 9.60 33.66
C LEU A 403 22.93 9.14 35.12
N ALA A 404 22.76 7.83 35.36
CA ALA A 404 22.87 7.23 36.68
C ALA A 404 24.32 7.28 37.22
N LYS A 405 25.35 7.03 36.38
CA LYS A 405 26.79 7.15 36.73
C LYS A 405 27.17 8.59 37.17
N LEU A 406 26.41 9.61 36.72
CA LEU A 406 26.54 10.99 37.19
C LEU A 406 25.82 11.23 38.53
N ARG A 407 24.60 10.70 38.71
CA ARG A 407 23.79 10.92 39.92
C ARG A 407 24.12 10.01 41.12
N ALA A 408 24.80 8.88 40.88
CA ALA A 408 25.29 7.97 41.91
C ALA A 408 26.47 8.54 42.74
N GLN A 409 27.01 9.70 42.35
CA GLN A 409 28.13 10.35 43.03
C GLN A 409 27.63 11.19 44.23
N PRO A 410 28.26 11.09 45.42
CA PRO A 410 27.90 11.94 46.54
C PRO A 410 28.20 13.41 46.23
N SER A 411 27.26 14.29 46.58
CA SER A 411 27.28 15.70 46.20
C SER A 411 28.44 16.48 46.85
N ARG A 412 29.47 16.79 46.04
CA ARG A 412 30.54 17.72 46.42
C ARG A 412 30.00 19.15 46.50
N GLY A 413 29.64 19.59 47.71
CA GLY A 413 29.55 21.00 48.12
C GLY A 413 28.45 21.82 47.45
N ALA A 414 27.51 22.34 48.24
CA ALA A 414 26.46 23.20 47.72
C ALA A 414 27.00 24.52 47.13
N SER A 415 26.42 24.95 46.01
CA SER A 415 26.44 26.34 45.53
C SER A 415 25.13 26.61 44.78
N PRO A 416 24.60 27.85 44.81
CA PRO A 416 23.18 28.10 44.55
C PRO A 416 22.83 28.12 43.06
N ALA A 417 22.17 27.05 42.60
CA ALA A 417 21.55 26.95 41.27
C ALA A 417 20.17 26.26 41.35
N ASN A 418 19.38 26.59 42.37
CA ASN A 418 18.20 25.82 42.75
C ASN A 418 16.88 26.24 42.06
N ASP A 419 16.87 27.35 41.32
CA ASP A 419 15.72 27.79 40.53
C ASP A 419 15.70 27.15 39.13
N SER A 420 16.84 27.15 38.43
CA SER A 420 16.93 26.77 37.01
C SER A 420 16.50 25.34 36.75
N SER A 421 16.79 24.40 37.65
CA SER A 421 16.36 22.99 37.57
C SER A 421 14.84 22.82 37.63
N SER A 422 14.16 23.65 38.42
CA SER A 422 12.69 23.62 38.55
C SER A 422 11.99 24.25 37.33
N PHE A 423 12.56 25.33 36.78
CA PHE A 423 12.06 25.97 35.55
C PHE A 423 12.32 25.13 34.29
N ASP A 424 13.44 24.41 34.24
CA ASP A 424 13.76 23.42 33.21
C ASP A 424 12.73 22.27 33.22
N MET A 425 12.59 21.60 34.38
CA MET A 425 11.61 20.52 34.57
C MET A 425 10.17 20.93 34.26
N SER A 426 9.72 22.12 34.69
CA SER A 426 8.34 22.58 34.44
C SER A 426 8.12 22.96 32.97
N TYR A 427 9.10 23.58 32.30
CA TYR A 427 9.00 23.87 30.87
C TYR A 427 9.01 22.58 30.03
N TRP A 428 9.92 21.64 30.33
CA TRP A 428 9.98 20.35 29.63
C TRP A 428 8.65 19.58 29.76
N ASN A 429 8.07 19.52 30.96
CA ASN A 429 6.77 18.86 31.16
C ASN A 429 5.61 19.50 30.39
N ALA A 430 5.70 20.78 30.03
CA ALA A 430 4.72 21.45 29.19
C ALA A 430 4.87 21.16 27.69
N ILE A 431 6.09 20.83 27.21
CA ILE A 431 6.37 20.66 25.76
C ILE A 431 6.66 19.21 25.33
N LYS A 432 6.96 18.29 26.27
CA LYS A 432 7.44 16.91 25.98
C LYS A 432 6.54 16.10 25.04
N ASP A 433 5.24 16.37 25.03
CA ASP A 433 4.22 15.70 24.22
C ASP A 433 3.75 16.56 23.02
N SER A 434 4.38 17.72 22.79
CA SER A 434 4.10 18.58 21.64
C SER A 434 4.52 17.93 20.33
N LYS A 435 3.83 18.32 19.25
CA LYS A 435 4.12 17.93 17.86
C LYS A 435 4.68 19.09 17.03
N ASN A 436 4.98 20.21 17.67
CA ASN A 436 5.46 21.43 17.03
C ASN A 436 6.99 21.58 17.20
N PRO A 437 7.79 21.61 16.11
CA PRO A 437 9.23 21.82 16.17
C PRO A 437 9.65 23.07 16.97
N THR A 438 8.87 24.16 16.92
CA THR A 438 9.27 25.42 17.57
C THR A 438 9.37 25.30 19.09
N ASP A 439 8.63 24.38 19.70
CA ASP A 439 8.54 24.27 21.17
C ASP A 439 9.83 23.65 21.73
N PHE A 440 10.32 22.59 21.08
CA PHE A 440 11.62 21.98 21.38
C PHE A 440 12.79 22.93 21.08
N LYS A 441 12.70 23.69 19.97
CA LYS A 441 13.69 24.72 19.59
C LYS A 441 13.74 25.88 20.60
N ALA A 442 12.58 26.30 21.12
CA ALA A 442 12.48 27.29 22.17
C ALA A 442 13.04 26.77 23.50
N TYR A 443 12.77 25.50 23.85
CA TYR A 443 13.42 24.86 25.01
C TYR A 443 14.95 24.85 24.87
N GLN A 444 15.51 24.42 23.74
CA GLN A 444 16.97 24.43 23.52
C GLN A 444 17.57 25.84 23.61
N THR A 445 16.86 26.85 23.11
CA THR A 445 17.31 28.25 23.17
C THR A 445 17.28 28.80 24.60
N LYS A 446 16.33 28.34 25.43
CA LYS A 446 16.14 28.78 26.81
C LYS A 446 16.98 27.98 27.83
N PHE A 447 17.25 26.72 27.53
CA PHE A 447 17.98 25.77 28.37
C PHE A 447 19.05 25.01 27.54
N PRO A 448 20.07 25.71 26.98
CA PRO A 448 21.06 25.10 26.08
C PRO A 448 21.91 24.03 26.76
N ASN A 449 22.09 24.11 28.08
CA ASN A 449 22.72 23.09 28.93
C ASN A 449 21.69 22.45 29.89
N GLY A 450 20.41 22.40 29.49
CA GLY A 450 19.32 21.87 30.31
C GLY A 450 19.31 20.34 30.41
N PHE A 451 18.63 19.81 31.42
CA PHE A 451 18.52 18.38 31.72
C PHE A 451 17.92 17.55 30.57
N PHE A 452 17.21 18.18 29.63
CA PHE A 452 16.60 17.54 28.47
C PHE A 452 17.11 18.10 27.13
N ALA A 453 18.25 18.83 27.09
CA ALA A 453 18.76 19.49 25.89
C ALA A 453 18.97 18.53 24.70
N ASP A 454 19.56 17.36 24.95
CA ASP A 454 19.77 16.31 23.93
C ASP A 454 18.46 15.63 23.51
N LEU A 455 17.52 15.46 24.45
CA LEU A 455 16.22 14.87 24.18
C LEU A 455 15.35 15.82 23.35
N ALA A 456 15.43 17.12 23.61
CA ALA A 456 14.84 18.16 22.77
C ALA A 456 15.49 18.21 21.38
N ALA A 457 16.81 18.04 21.27
CA ALA A 457 17.52 17.93 19.98
C ALA A 457 16.99 16.77 19.14
N SER A 458 16.86 15.59 19.77
CA SER A 458 16.34 14.37 19.15
C SER A 458 14.89 14.53 18.69
N ARG A 459 14.03 15.11 19.54
CA ARG A 459 12.62 15.42 19.21
C ARG A 459 12.49 16.44 18.08
N LEU A 460 13.28 17.50 18.10
CA LEU A 460 13.31 18.52 17.04
C LEU A 460 13.71 17.89 15.69
N SER A 461 14.82 17.13 15.66
CA SER A 461 15.30 16.46 14.44
C SER A 461 14.29 15.45 13.88
N ALA A 462 13.58 14.70 14.75
CA ALA A 462 12.52 13.80 14.35
C ALA A 462 11.32 14.53 13.71
N LEU A 463 10.82 15.60 14.35
CA LEU A 463 9.67 16.35 13.83
C LEU A 463 10.02 17.10 12.54
N GLU A 464 11.20 17.70 12.43
CA GLU A 464 11.64 18.32 11.17
C GLU A 464 11.80 17.28 10.04
N ASN A 465 12.20 16.03 10.35
CA ASN A 465 12.22 14.96 9.34
C ASN A 465 10.79 14.55 8.93
N GLU A 466 9.85 14.44 9.87
CA GLU A 466 8.44 14.20 9.53
C GLU A 466 7.86 15.31 8.64
N GLU A 467 8.16 16.58 8.93
CA GLU A 467 7.74 17.70 8.08
C GLU A 467 8.38 17.63 6.68
N ARG A 468 9.67 17.31 6.58
CA ARG A 468 10.37 17.11 5.28
C ARG A 468 9.75 15.98 4.45
N GLU A 469 9.39 14.85 5.06
CA GLU A 469 8.75 13.74 4.32
C GLU A 469 7.28 14.03 3.98
N ARG A 470 6.53 14.73 4.83
CA ARG A 470 5.17 15.20 4.49
C ARG A 470 5.17 16.22 3.36
N GLU A 471 6.14 17.14 3.33
CA GLU A 471 6.33 18.11 2.24
C GLU A 471 6.63 17.40 0.92
N LYS A 472 7.59 16.45 0.92
CA LYS A 472 7.85 15.58 -0.25
C LYS A 472 6.59 14.84 -0.72
N ALA A 473 5.83 14.24 0.20
CA ALA A 473 4.60 13.52 -0.15
C ALA A 473 3.54 14.46 -0.77
N ARG A 474 3.41 15.70 -0.27
CA ARG A 474 2.53 16.71 -0.88
C ARG A 474 2.99 17.09 -2.29
N LEU A 475 4.29 17.33 -2.47
CA LEU A 475 4.87 17.65 -3.78
C LEU A 475 4.68 16.50 -4.79
N VAL A 476 4.86 15.24 -4.38
CA VAL A 476 4.58 14.07 -5.22
C VAL A 476 3.09 14.01 -5.59
N ALA A 477 2.16 14.17 -4.65
CA ALA A 477 0.73 14.21 -4.94
C ALA A 477 0.35 15.35 -5.92
N GLU A 478 0.98 16.52 -5.79
CA GLU A 478 0.79 17.66 -6.69
C GLU A 478 1.36 17.41 -8.10
N THR A 479 2.52 16.75 -8.22
CA THR A 479 3.07 16.37 -9.54
C THR A 479 2.26 15.29 -10.24
N LEU A 480 1.61 14.38 -9.51
CA LEU A 480 0.79 13.30 -10.08
C LEU A 480 -0.61 13.78 -10.52
N ASN A 481 -1.18 14.82 -9.90
CA ASN A 481 -2.49 15.36 -10.29
C ASN A 481 -2.50 15.84 -11.76
N VAL A 482 -3.51 15.45 -12.53
CA VAL A 482 -3.69 15.87 -13.93
C VAL A 482 -4.70 17.02 -14.14
N GLU A 483 -5.45 17.47 -13.13
CA GLU A 483 -6.46 18.52 -13.36
C GLU A 483 -5.85 19.85 -13.87
N ASP A 484 -6.50 20.45 -14.87
CA ASP A 484 -6.06 21.65 -15.61
C ASP A 484 -4.71 21.49 -16.36
N SER A 485 -4.19 20.27 -16.51
CA SER A 485 -2.88 20.01 -17.12
C SER A 485 -2.94 19.71 -18.62
N THR A 486 -1.81 19.97 -19.29
CA THR A 486 -1.57 19.64 -20.70
C THR A 486 -0.34 18.73 -20.79
N TRP A 487 -0.42 17.69 -21.61
CA TRP A 487 0.66 16.72 -21.84
C TRP A 487 0.93 16.63 -23.34
N MET A 488 2.19 16.45 -23.72
CA MET A 488 2.56 16.26 -25.13
C MET A 488 3.66 15.21 -25.31
N GLY A 489 3.64 14.54 -26.44
CA GLY A 489 4.62 13.54 -26.82
C GLY A 489 4.25 12.96 -28.18
N SER A 490 4.59 11.70 -28.43
CA SER A 490 4.34 11.10 -29.75
C SER A 490 4.01 9.62 -29.66
N VAL A 491 3.10 9.17 -30.52
CA VAL A 491 2.79 7.76 -30.77
C VAL A 491 3.84 7.19 -31.74
N PHE A 492 4.30 5.97 -31.46
CA PHE A 492 5.23 5.24 -32.30
C PHE A 492 4.57 3.94 -32.79
N SER A 493 4.29 3.83 -34.09
CA SER A 493 3.66 2.67 -34.72
C SER A 493 4.62 1.52 -35.06
N GLY A 494 5.93 1.72 -34.85
CA GLY A 494 6.97 0.74 -35.17
C GLY A 494 8.06 1.27 -36.13
N LYS A 495 7.86 2.43 -36.77
CA LYS A 495 8.85 3.07 -37.64
C LYS A 495 9.15 4.53 -37.25
N PRO A 496 10.41 5.00 -37.37
CA PRO A 496 10.76 6.40 -37.08
C PRO A 496 9.97 7.44 -37.88
N GLU A 497 9.75 7.19 -39.16
CA GLU A 497 9.05 8.08 -40.09
C GLU A 497 7.52 8.17 -39.86
N GLU A 498 6.96 7.33 -38.99
CA GLU A 498 5.53 7.32 -38.65
C GLU A 498 5.22 7.96 -37.28
N LYS A 499 6.21 8.62 -36.65
CA LYS A 499 6.04 9.37 -35.39
C LYS A 499 4.90 10.39 -35.50
N ARG A 500 3.79 10.16 -34.79
CA ARG A 500 2.64 11.08 -34.72
C ARG A 500 2.66 11.85 -33.40
N ASP A 501 2.80 13.16 -33.47
CA ASP A 501 2.74 14.00 -32.26
C ASP A 501 1.31 14.09 -31.72
N VAL A 502 1.20 14.08 -30.39
CA VAL A 502 -0.06 14.05 -29.64
C VAL A 502 -0.03 15.13 -28.55
N LYS A 503 -1.11 15.92 -28.46
CA LYS A 503 -1.44 16.79 -27.33
C LYS A 503 -2.61 16.18 -26.56
N ILE A 504 -2.55 16.19 -25.24
CA ILE A 504 -3.61 15.71 -24.33
C ILE A 504 -3.90 16.79 -23.29
N GLU A 505 -5.17 17.04 -22.99
CA GLU A 505 -5.62 18.05 -22.04
C GLU A 505 -6.66 17.47 -21.08
N PHE A 506 -6.42 17.63 -19.78
CA PHE A 506 -7.30 17.20 -18.70
C PHE A 506 -7.89 18.44 -18.04
N LEU A 507 -9.03 18.88 -18.55
CA LEU A 507 -9.67 20.12 -18.13
C LEU A 507 -10.52 19.90 -16.87
N LYS A 508 -10.68 20.99 -16.10
CA LYS A 508 -11.48 21.03 -14.87
C LYS A 508 -12.91 20.52 -15.09
N GLY A 509 -13.44 19.82 -14.08
CA GLY A 509 -14.76 19.18 -14.17
C GLY A 509 -14.76 17.87 -14.98
N GLY A 510 -13.59 17.24 -15.16
CA GLY A 510 -13.49 15.90 -15.76
C GLY A 510 -13.60 15.85 -17.28
N VAL A 511 -13.35 16.96 -17.99
CA VAL A 511 -13.40 17.02 -19.47
C VAL A 511 -12.04 16.67 -20.06
N PHE A 512 -12.01 15.74 -21.01
CA PHE A 512 -10.80 15.29 -21.70
C PHE A 512 -10.81 15.77 -23.16
N ASN A 513 -9.68 16.31 -23.63
CA ASN A 513 -9.39 16.48 -25.05
C ASN A 513 -8.07 15.78 -25.39
N ALA A 514 -7.94 15.32 -26.63
CA ALA A 514 -6.63 15.06 -27.24
C ALA A 514 -6.64 15.44 -28.72
N THR A 515 -5.48 15.78 -29.28
CA THR A 515 -5.30 15.97 -30.71
C THR A 515 -4.05 15.26 -31.19
N TYR A 516 -4.06 14.76 -32.42
CA TYR A 516 -2.87 14.19 -33.06
C TYR A 516 -2.84 14.48 -34.55
N GLN A 517 -1.65 14.57 -35.13
CA GLN A 517 -1.48 14.78 -36.58
C GLN A 517 -1.35 13.44 -37.31
N MET A 518 -1.98 13.34 -38.48
CA MET A 518 -1.91 12.18 -39.36
C MET A 518 -1.62 12.61 -40.79
N LEU A 519 -0.77 11.86 -41.49
CA LEU A 519 -0.42 12.13 -42.88
C LEU A 519 -1.42 11.42 -43.80
N THR A 520 -2.16 12.17 -44.61
CA THR A 520 -3.12 11.64 -45.59
C THR A 520 -2.64 11.92 -47.02
N THR A 521 -2.84 10.94 -47.91
CA THR A 521 -2.58 11.10 -49.35
C THR A 521 -3.75 11.81 -50.01
N VAL A 522 -3.49 12.95 -50.67
CA VAL A 522 -4.50 13.68 -51.43
C VAL A 522 -4.65 13.03 -52.82
N PRO A 523 -5.86 12.64 -53.26
CA PRO A 523 -6.06 12.12 -54.61
C PRO A 523 -5.78 13.21 -55.65
N GLY A 524 -4.71 13.04 -56.44
CA GLY A 524 -4.24 14.02 -57.42
C GLY A 524 -3.43 13.39 -58.54
N ILE A 525 -3.44 14.03 -59.71
CA ILE A 525 -2.75 13.55 -60.91
C ILE A 525 -1.32 14.12 -60.93
N LEU A 526 -0.33 13.23 -60.87
CA LEU A 526 1.12 13.46 -60.79
C LEU A 526 1.68 13.85 -59.40
N ILE A 527 2.63 13.03 -58.93
CA ILE A 527 3.39 13.12 -57.67
C ILE A 527 2.53 12.95 -56.41
N ASN A 528 2.97 12.08 -55.50
CA ASN A 528 2.29 11.81 -54.23
C ASN A 528 2.25 13.09 -53.37
N SER A 529 1.11 13.79 -53.36
CA SER A 529 0.88 14.93 -52.50
C SER A 529 0.34 14.45 -51.16
N TYR A 530 1.11 14.68 -50.10
CA TYR A 530 0.76 14.33 -48.74
C TYR A 530 0.36 15.59 -47.97
N LYS A 531 -0.71 15.48 -47.16
CA LYS A 531 -1.23 16.54 -46.31
C LYS A 531 -1.24 16.08 -44.87
N TRP A 532 -0.89 16.96 -43.93
CA TRP A 532 -1.11 16.70 -42.51
C TRP A 532 -2.52 17.13 -42.11
N GLU A 533 -3.24 16.25 -41.42
CA GLU A 533 -4.58 16.51 -40.90
C GLU A 533 -4.62 16.25 -39.39
N THR A 534 -5.19 17.19 -38.64
CA THR A 534 -5.27 17.14 -37.18
C THR A 534 -6.56 16.46 -36.76
N ILE A 535 -6.45 15.23 -36.27
CA ILE A 535 -7.55 14.51 -35.63
C ILE A 535 -7.76 15.09 -34.23
N LYS A 536 -9.03 15.19 -33.81
CA LYS A 536 -9.42 15.61 -32.46
C LYS A 536 -10.22 14.49 -31.80
N LEU A 537 -9.90 14.21 -30.55
CA LEU A 537 -10.62 13.30 -29.66
C LEU A 537 -11.14 14.12 -28.48
N SER A 538 -12.33 13.78 -27.98
CA SER A 538 -12.89 14.35 -26.75
C SER A 538 -13.50 13.24 -25.90
N GLY A 539 -13.70 13.51 -24.62
CA GLY A 539 -14.22 12.52 -23.68
C GLY A 539 -14.37 13.06 -22.26
N THR A 540 -14.51 12.15 -21.31
CA THR A 540 -14.41 12.45 -19.88
C THR A 540 -13.26 11.67 -19.23
N TRP A 541 -12.75 12.15 -18.10
CA TRP A 541 -11.69 11.50 -17.34
C TRP A 541 -11.99 11.44 -15.84
N ARG A 542 -11.35 10.48 -15.15
CA ARG A 542 -11.24 10.41 -13.68
C ARG A 542 -9.85 9.90 -13.30
N GLN A 543 -9.32 10.38 -12.19
CA GLN A 543 -8.04 9.96 -11.63
C GLN A 543 -8.24 9.22 -10.31
N THR A 544 -7.44 8.17 -10.09
CA THR A 544 -7.28 7.45 -8.82
C THR A 544 -5.79 7.16 -8.66
N ASN A 545 -5.13 7.84 -7.74
CA ASN A 545 -3.66 7.82 -7.59
C ASN A 545 -2.95 8.16 -8.92
N ASP A 546 -2.01 7.32 -9.36
CA ASP A 546 -1.30 7.42 -10.64
C ASP A 546 -2.15 6.98 -11.86
N LEU A 547 -3.29 6.32 -11.66
CA LEU A 547 -4.13 5.83 -12.74
C LEU A 547 -5.17 6.88 -13.17
N VAL A 548 -5.13 7.29 -14.43
CA VAL A 548 -6.18 8.11 -15.07
C VAL A 548 -6.95 7.25 -16.07
N SER A 549 -8.26 7.17 -15.89
CA SER A 549 -9.18 6.48 -16.80
C SER A 549 -9.91 7.51 -17.66
N VAL A 550 -9.88 7.31 -18.98
CA VAL A 550 -10.48 8.19 -19.99
C VAL A 550 -11.53 7.43 -20.79
N GLN A 551 -12.68 8.06 -21.00
CA GLN A 551 -13.79 7.54 -21.80
C GLN A 551 -14.00 8.42 -23.03
N LEU A 552 -13.67 7.92 -24.22
CA LEU A 552 -13.78 8.67 -25.46
C LEU A 552 -15.24 8.80 -25.95
N SER A 553 -15.59 10.01 -26.39
CA SER A 553 -16.83 10.32 -27.11
C SER A 553 -16.73 9.99 -28.60
N GLN A 554 -15.52 10.02 -29.18
CA GLN A 554 -15.22 9.56 -30.54
C GLN A 554 -13.83 8.90 -30.56
N PRO A 555 -13.69 7.64 -31.07
CA PRO A 555 -14.78 6.72 -31.39
C PRO A 555 -15.62 6.40 -30.16
N THR A 556 -16.93 6.27 -30.33
CA THR A 556 -17.90 6.30 -29.23
C THR A 556 -17.73 5.12 -28.28
N GLY A 557 -17.36 5.41 -27.02
CA GLY A 557 -17.28 4.39 -25.97
C GLY A 557 -15.94 3.66 -25.85
N GLU A 558 -14.89 4.05 -26.58
CA GLU A 558 -13.55 3.49 -26.36
C GLU A 558 -13.01 3.92 -24.98
N GLY A 559 -12.60 2.93 -24.18
CA GLY A 559 -11.91 3.13 -22.90
C GLY A 559 -10.40 3.16 -23.07
N VAL A 560 -9.75 4.12 -22.43
CA VAL A 560 -8.29 4.27 -22.43
C VAL A 560 -7.80 4.40 -20.98
N LYS A 561 -6.80 3.58 -20.62
CA LYS A 561 -6.17 3.59 -19.30
C LYS A 561 -4.77 4.19 -19.39
N LEU A 562 -4.48 5.14 -18.51
CA LEU A 562 -3.26 5.92 -18.49
C LEU A 562 -2.61 5.79 -17.11
N THR A 563 -1.31 5.54 -17.08
CA THR A 563 -0.48 5.56 -15.86
C THR A 563 0.38 6.81 -15.86
N VAL A 564 0.35 7.57 -14.77
CA VAL A 564 0.94 8.90 -14.64
C VAL A 564 2.08 8.86 -13.62
N GLY A 565 3.31 9.09 -14.08
CA GLY A 565 4.44 9.48 -13.23
C GLY A 565 4.71 10.98 -13.29
N GLU A 566 5.54 11.47 -12.38
CA GLU A 566 5.86 12.89 -12.12
C GLU A 566 6.03 13.76 -13.39
N THR A 567 6.70 13.22 -14.41
CA THR A 567 7.01 13.89 -15.68
C THR A 567 6.50 13.17 -16.92
N LYS A 568 5.97 11.94 -16.80
CA LYS A 568 5.66 11.05 -17.93
C LYS A 568 4.36 10.27 -17.69
N MET A 569 3.46 10.32 -18.66
CA MET A 569 2.22 9.56 -18.70
C MET A 569 2.31 8.54 -19.84
N GLN A 570 1.96 7.29 -19.56
CA GLN A 570 1.89 6.21 -20.54
C GLN A 570 0.44 5.77 -20.71
N GLY A 571 0.04 5.44 -21.93
CA GLY A 571 -1.35 5.08 -22.24
C GLY A 571 -1.49 3.93 -23.21
N ALA A 572 -2.57 3.16 -23.03
CA ALA A 572 -3.03 2.16 -23.98
C ALA A 572 -4.57 2.12 -24.00
N SER A 573 -5.16 1.84 -25.16
CA SER A 573 -6.59 1.50 -25.23
C SER A 573 -6.83 0.09 -24.72
N GLU A 574 -8.03 -0.17 -24.19
CA GLU A 574 -8.39 -1.49 -23.65
C GLU A 574 -8.44 -2.60 -24.72
N GLN A 575 -8.48 -2.23 -26.00
CA GLN A 575 -8.37 -3.13 -27.14
C GLN A 575 -6.91 -3.40 -27.58
N GLY A 576 -5.92 -2.72 -27.00
CA GLY A 576 -4.49 -2.89 -27.31
C GLY A 576 -4.02 -2.25 -28.61
N ASN A 577 -4.89 -1.51 -29.31
CA ASN A 577 -4.66 -1.01 -30.68
C ASN A 577 -3.50 0.00 -30.80
N TYR A 578 -3.15 0.70 -29.73
CA TYR A 578 -2.06 1.67 -29.70
C TYR A 578 -1.48 1.83 -28.28
N LYS A 579 -0.20 2.20 -28.21
CA LYS A 579 0.51 2.59 -26.99
C LYS A 579 1.18 3.94 -27.21
N PHE A 580 1.24 4.77 -26.17
CA PHE A 580 1.95 6.05 -26.22
C PHE A 580 2.64 6.39 -24.90
N SER A 581 3.61 7.30 -24.98
CA SER A 581 4.20 7.98 -23.83
C SER A 581 4.28 9.48 -24.14
N VAL A 582 3.74 10.28 -23.23
CA VAL A 582 3.71 11.75 -23.30
C VAL A 582 4.34 12.34 -22.04
N GLN A 583 4.98 13.49 -22.16
CA GLN A 583 5.58 14.22 -21.04
C GLN A 583 4.62 15.30 -20.52
N LYS A 584 4.70 15.60 -19.22
CA LYS A 584 3.90 16.68 -18.61
C LYS A 584 4.43 18.01 -19.15
N ILE A 585 3.58 18.79 -19.83
CA ILE A 585 3.91 20.20 -20.00
C ILE A 585 3.63 20.84 -18.65
N LEU A 586 4.67 21.40 -18.04
CA LEU A 586 4.49 22.31 -16.93
C LEU A 586 3.79 23.56 -17.47
N LYS A 587 2.46 23.58 -17.38
CA LYS A 587 1.57 24.72 -17.66
C LYS A 587 1.73 25.82 -16.59
N LYS A 588 2.94 25.97 -16.05
CA LYS A 588 3.33 27.02 -15.13
C LYS A 588 3.61 28.25 -15.98
N ALA A 589 2.83 29.30 -15.78
CA ALA A 589 3.15 30.61 -16.35
C ALA A 589 4.54 31.05 -15.87
N LEU A 590 5.14 32.01 -16.58
CA LEU A 590 6.31 32.76 -16.09
C LEU A 590 6.04 33.18 -14.64
N SER A 591 6.87 32.72 -13.72
CA SER A 591 6.56 32.70 -12.29
C SER A 591 6.78 34.07 -11.66
N THR A 592 5.95 35.05 -12.01
CA THR A 592 5.79 36.24 -11.20
C THR A 592 5.37 35.81 -9.80
N ASN A 593 6.27 35.96 -8.83
CA ASN A 593 5.89 35.97 -7.42
C ASN A 593 4.72 36.96 -7.22
N GLY A 594 3.95 36.80 -6.15
CA GLY A 594 2.66 37.48 -5.93
C GLY A 594 2.67 39.02 -5.84
N GLN A 595 3.75 39.69 -6.26
CA GLN A 595 3.87 41.13 -6.45
C GLN A 595 4.52 41.41 -7.83
N ASN A 596 3.91 42.32 -8.58
CA ASN A 596 4.07 42.61 -10.01
C ASN A 596 5.52 43.03 -10.42
N PRO A 597 5.95 42.93 -11.70
CA PRO A 597 6.30 41.64 -12.33
C PRO A 597 7.67 41.68 -13.04
N GLY A 598 8.40 40.56 -13.00
CA GLY A 598 9.49 40.27 -13.95
C GLY A 598 8.95 39.57 -15.19
N ALA A 599 8.39 40.30 -16.16
CA ALA A 599 7.85 39.70 -17.40
C ALA A 599 8.90 38.98 -18.28
N CYS A 600 10.18 39.16 -17.93
CA CYS A 600 11.36 38.78 -18.71
C CYS A 600 12.29 37.82 -17.97
N ASP A 601 11.80 37.09 -16.96
CA ASP A 601 12.58 36.06 -16.27
C ASP A 601 12.39 34.70 -16.96
N PHE A 602 13.46 34.18 -17.56
CA PHE A 602 13.50 32.92 -18.30
C PHE A 602 14.37 31.85 -17.63
N HIS A 603 14.67 31.96 -16.33
CA HIS A 603 15.36 30.90 -15.60
C HIS A 603 14.62 29.55 -15.70
N GLY A 604 15.36 28.49 -16.00
CA GLY A 604 14.82 27.13 -16.17
C GLY A 604 14.25 26.82 -17.56
N PHE A 605 14.28 27.78 -18.50
CA PHE A 605 14.08 27.52 -19.92
C PHE A 605 15.41 27.26 -20.63
N LYS A 606 15.41 26.28 -21.54
CA LYS A 606 16.44 26.14 -22.56
C LYS A 606 15.95 26.73 -23.87
N VAL A 607 16.79 27.49 -24.55
CA VAL A 607 16.45 28.14 -25.81
C VAL A 607 17.46 27.72 -26.88
N VAL A 608 16.95 27.24 -28.02
CA VAL A 608 17.77 26.80 -29.16
C VAL A 608 17.54 27.77 -30.30
N ILE A 609 18.51 28.65 -30.57
CA ILE A 609 18.43 29.65 -31.64
C ILE A 609 18.99 29.04 -32.93
N ARG A 610 18.13 28.83 -33.92
CA ARG A 610 18.50 28.30 -35.24
C ARG A 610 18.59 29.44 -36.25
N TYR A 611 19.77 29.64 -36.86
CA TYR A 611 20.01 30.73 -37.80
C TYR A 611 20.51 30.21 -39.16
N ARG A 612 20.21 30.96 -40.24
CA ARG A 612 20.73 30.66 -41.59
C ARG A 612 22.06 31.38 -41.82
N LYS A 613 23.02 30.62 -42.39
CA LYS A 613 24.27 31.12 -42.94
C LYS A 613 24.54 30.37 -44.25
N LYS A 614 24.00 30.92 -45.33
CA LYS A 614 24.07 30.39 -46.69
C LYS A 614 23.70 31.48 -47.70
N ASP A 615 24.33 31.46 -48.87
CA ASP A 615 24.12 32.43 -49.95
C ASP A 615 24.51 33.85 -49.46
N LYS A 616 23.74 34.90 -49.80
CA LYS A 616 23.98 36.28 -49.31
C LYS A 616 23.39 36.55 -47.91
N ILE A 617 22.99 35.52 -47.16
CA ILE A 617 22.33 35.64 -45.85
C ILE A 617 23.18 34.96 -44.80
N ASP A 618 23.70 35.75 -43.86
CA ASP A 618 24.33 35.29 -42.63
C ASP A 618 23.68 36.04 -41.45
N ARG A 619 23.04 35.29 -40.55
CA ARG A 619 22.38 35.83 -39.34
C ARG A 619 23.14 35.48 -38.05
N ALA A 620 24.44 35.18 -38.14
CA ALA A 620 25.26 34.79 -36.98
C ALA A 620 25.35 35.88 -35.90
N ALA A 621 25.51 37.15 -36.28
CA ALA A 621 25.63 38.25 -35.33
C ALA A 621 24.33 38.50 -34.56
N GLU A 622 23.20 38.38 -35.25
CA GLU A 622 21.85 38.44 -34.73
C GLU A 622 21.57 37.29 -33.76
N ALA A 623 22.00 36.07 -34.11
CA ALA A 623 21.91 34.90 -33.25
C ALA A 623 22.71 35.08 -31.96
N THR A 624 23.94 35.59 -32.03
CA THR A 624 24.78 35.88 -30.87
C THR A 624 24.17 36.96 -29.98
N LYS A 625 23.75 38.10 -30.54
CA LYS A 625 23.13 39.20 -29.78
C LYS A 625 21.84 38.77 -29.08
N LEU A 626 21.02 37.94 -29.73
CA LEU A 626 19.82 37.35 -29.14
C LEU A 626 20.17 36.36 -28.02
N ALA A 627 21.19 35.51 -28.22
CA ALA A 627 21.65 34.56 -27.21
C ALA A 627 22.18 35.26 -25.94
N GLU A 628 22.95 36.32 -26.10
CA GLU A 628 23.48 37.12 -24.98
C GLU A 628 22.36 37.75 -24.16
N ARG A 629 21.35 38.37 -24.81
CA ARG A 629 20.19 38.92 -24.09
C ARG A 629 19.40 37.83 -23.35
N LEU A 630 19.13 36.68 -23.99
CA LEU A 630 18.38 35.60 -23.36
C LEU A 630 19.12 34.96 -22.16
N LYS A 631 20.45 34.82 -22.25
CA LYS A 631 21.29 34.42 -21.10
C LYS A 631 21.26 35.46 -19.98
N GLY A 632 21.32 36.76 -20.33
CA GLY A 632 21.15 37.87 -19.38
C GLY A 632 19.74 37.98 -18.77
N LEU A 633 18.77 37.22 -19.29
CA LEU A 633 17.42 37.05 -18.77
C LEU A 633 17.20 35.67 -18.12
N GLY A 634 18.26 34.91 -17.86
CA GLY A 634 18.24 33.65 -17.09
C GLY A 634 18.16 32.35 -17.89
N ALA A 635 17.97 32.40 -19.21
CA ALA A 635 17.83 31.19 -20.03
C ALA A 635 19.16 30.46 -20.27
N GLU A 636 19.13 29.11 -20.31
CA GLU A 636 20.16 28.34 -21.00
C GLU A 636 19.99 28.58 -22.51
N VAL A 637 21.06 28.94 -23.25
CA VAL A 637 20.93 29.20 -24.69
C VAL A 637 22.02 28.53 -25.52
N GLU A 638 21.54 27.74 -26.48
CA GLU A 638 22.29 27.04 -27.53
C GLU A 638 22.02 27.70 -28.90
N VAL A 639 23.01 27.68 -29.80
CA VAL A 639 22.92 28.34 -31.11
C VAL A 639 23.37 27.37 -32.21
N GLU A 640 22.49 27.11 -33.17
CA GLU A 640 22.69 26.16 -34.27
C GLU A 640 22.64 26.85 -35.65
N GLN A 641 23.52 26.48 -36.58
CA GLN A 641 23.39 26.85 -37.99
C GLN A 641 22.48 25.85 -38.73
N ARG A 642 21.43 26.33 -39.42
CA ARG A 642 20.51 25.50 -40.23
C ARG A 642 20.20 26.16 -41.58
N ASN A 643 20.12 25.34 -42.63
CA ASN A 643 20.05 25.80 -44.03
C ASN A 643 18.71 25.47 -44.72
N TRP A 644 17.59 25.83 -44.07
CA TRP A 644 16.24 25.71 -44.65
C TRP A 644 15.95 26.83 -45.67
N LYS A 645 14.92 26.65 -46.51
CA LYS A 645 14.63 27.50 -47.68
C LYS A 645 13.98 28.85 -47.36
N ASP A 646 13.02 28.84 -46.44
CA ASP A 646 12.04 29.91 -46.22
C ASP A 646 12.48 30.89 -45.12
N ALA A 647 12.16 32.19 -45.25
CA ALA A 647 12.72 33.21 -44.37
C ALA A 647 11.93 34.56 -44.33
N GLY A 648 11.45 34.97 -43.14
CA GLY A 648 11.16 36.37 -42.72
C GLY A 648 11.40 36.57 -41.20
N THR A 649 11.65 37.77 -40.64
CA THR A 649 12.01 37.97 -39.19
C THR A 649 10.90 37.61 -38.19
N SER A 650 10.63 36.32 -37.99
CA SER A 650 9.60 35.83 -37.06
C SER A 650 10.10 34.81 -36.05
N LEU A 651 9.63 34.99 -34.83
CA LEU A 651 9.96 34.26 -33.62
C LEU A 651 8.92 33.14 -33.46
N ASN A 652 9.22 31.99 -34.06
CA ASN A 652 8.34 30.83 -34.11
C ASN A 652 8.43 30.01 -32.81
N TYR A 653 7.32 29.84 -32.10
CA TYR A 653 7.28 29.09 -30.83
C TYR A 653 6.67 27.72 -31.00
N PHE A 654 7.35 26.71 -30.47
CA PHE A 654 6.84 25.36 -30.38
C PHE A 654 6.14 25.16 -29.01
N ASN A 655 5.11 24.31 -28.96
CA ASN A 655 4.30 23.97 -27.77
C ASN A 655 3.08 24.88 -27.47
N ASP A 656 2.51 25.56 -28.47
CA ASP A 656 1.20 26.27 -28.35
C ASP A 656 1.19 27.44 -27.34
N GLN A 657 2.38 27.92 -26.92
CA GLN A 657 2.54 28.92 -25.84
C GLN A 657 2.48 30.37 -26.33
N ALA A 658 1.38 30.77 -26.99
CA ALA A 658 1.24 32.09 -27.62
C ALA A 658 1.45 33.30 -26.67
N GLU A 659 1.10 33.19 -25.38
CA GLU A 659 1.34 34.26 -24.41
C GLU A 659 2.81 34.36 -23.97
N ILE A 660 3.55 33.25 -23.89
CA ILE A 660 5.00 33.26 -23.65
C ILE A 660 5.72 33.81 -24.91
N ALA A 661 5.23 33.45 -26.09
CA ALA A 661 5.72 33.98 -27.36
C ALA A 661 5.62 35.52 -27.43
N LYS A 662 4.47 36.04 -27.00
CA LYS A 662 4.20 37.46 -26.86
C LYS A 662 5.10 38.08 -25.79
N ALA A 663 5.09 37.61 -24.55
CA ALA A 663 5.89 38.15 -23.45
C ALA A 663 7.40 38.20 -23.78
N MET A 664 7.97 37.11 -24.31
CA MET A 664 9.37 37.08 -24.73
C MET A 664 9.64 38.01 -25.92
N THR A 665 8.71 38.17 -26.86
CA THR A 665 8.82 39.22 -27.89
C THR A 665 8.87 40.61 -27.26
N GLU A 666 8.03 40.89 -26.25
CA GLU A 666 8.01 42.20 -25.57
C GLU A 666 9.31 42.51 -24.83
N CYS A 667 9.90 41.49 -24.17
CA CYS A 667 11.19 41.57 -23.47
C CYS A 667 12.42 41.72 -24.39
N LEU A 668 12.25 41.36 -25.67
CA LEU A 668 13.29 41.39 -26.70
C LEU A 668 13.13 42.54 -27.71
N LYS A 669 12.09 43.38 -27.60
CA LYS A 669 11.80 44.52 -28.49
C LYS A 669 13.00 45.45 -28.74
N GLU A 670 13.89 45.61 -27.77
CA GLU A 670 15.10 46.46 -27.85
C GLU A 670 16.25 45.81 -28.65
N VAL A 671 16.24 44.48 -28.84
CA VAL A 671 17.30 43.75 -29.53
C VAL A 671 17.12 43.84 -31.04
N MET A 672 15.88 43.66 -31.52
CA MET A 672 15.50 43.54 -32.93
C MET A 672 13.97 43.64 -33.06
N PRO A 673 13.40 44.11 -34.20
CA PRO A 673 11.96 44.06 -34.46
C PRO A 673 11.46 42.62 -34.72
N LEU A 674 11.45 41.79 -33.70
CA LEU A 674 10.92 40.42 -33.73
C LEU A 674 9.38 40.43 -33.79
N ARG A 675 8.80 39.49 -34.54
CA ARG A 675 7.35 39.22 -34.56
C ARG A 675 7.08 37.82 -34.02
N ALA A 676 6.21 37.65 -33.03
CA ALA A 676 5.78 36.31 -32.62
C ALA A 676 4.96 35.64 -33.75
N GLU A 677 5.31 34.40 -34.10
CA GLU A 677 4.51 33.54 -34.97
C GLU A 677 4.22 32.20 -34.27
N ALA A 678 3.05 31.62 -34.56
CA ALA A 678 2.66 30.32 -34.03
C ALA A 678 3.45 29.21 -34.75
N GLY A 679 4.41 28.62 -34.05
CA GLY A 679 5.21 27.51 -34.55
C GLY A 679 4.53 26.15 -34.31
N GLY A 680 5.33 25.09 -34.31
CA GLY A 680 4.83 23.71 -34.27
C GLY A 680 4.69 23.11 -32.86
N VAL A 681 4.92 21.80 -32.79
CA VAL A 681 4.89 21.00 -31.56
C VAL A 681 6.32 20.49 -31.30
N SER A 682 6.82 20.61 -30.08
CA SER A 682 8.08 19.98 -29.63
C SER A 682 7.77 18.89 -28.60
N THR A 683 8.60 17.85 -28.57
CA THR A 683 8.52 16.80 -27.53
C THR A 683 9.24 17.17 -26.24
N ASP A 684 9.93 18.31 -26.23
CA ASP A 684 10.95 18.63 -25.24
C ASP A 684 10.43 19.74 -24.33
N ALA A 685 10.17 19.40 -23.06
CA ALA A 685 9.63 20.33 -22.07
C ALA A 685 10.63 21.46 -21.75
N ASN A 686 10.12 22.68 -21.59
CA ASN A 686 10.88 23.91 -21.35
C ASN A 686 11.94 24.25 -22.44
N VAL A 687 11.93 23.58 -23.60
CA VAL A 687 12.80 23.89 -24.74
C VAL A 687 12.08 24.79 -25.75
N LEU A 688 12.54 26.02 -25.91
CA LEU A 688 12.04 26.98 -26.88
C LEU A 688 12.95 27.01 -28.12
N VAL A 689 12.45 26.59 -29.28
CA VAL A 689 13.23 26.55 -30.53
C VAL A 689 12.95 27.80 -31.36
N LEU A 690 13.80 28.82 -31.21
CA LEU A 690 13.68 30.09 -31.93
C LEU A 690 14.36 29.99 -33.30
N TRP A 691 13.70 30.47 -34.35
CA TRP A 691 14.26 30.49 -35.71
C TRP A 691 14.53 31.92 -36.16
N LEU A 692 15.78 32.23 -36.49
CA LEU A 692 16.16 33.50 -37.11
C LEU A 692 16.12 33.37 -38.64
N GLN A 693 15.06 33.96 -39.17
CA GLN A 693 14.72 34.06 -40.58
C GLN A 693 14.85 35.54 -41.05
N LEU A 694 14.49 35.88 -42.31
CA LEU A 694 14.99 37.08 -43.03
C LEU A 694 14.48 38.44 -42.52
#